data_AF-A0A969SYN9-F1
#
_entry.id   AF-A0A969SYN9-F1
#
_cell.length_a   1.000
_cell.length_b   1.000
_cell.length_c   1.000
_cell.angle_alpha   90.00
_cell.angle_beta   90.00
_cell.angle_gamma   90.00
#
_symmetry.space_group_name_H-M   'P 1'
#
loop_
_entity.id
_entity.type
_entity.pdbx_description
1 polymer ?
#
loop_
_entity_poly.entity_id
_entity_poly.type
_entity_poly.pdbx_seq_one_letter_code
_entity_poly.pdbx_strand_id
1 'polypeptide(L)'
;MIAQAAQEIPALLEYRRVVIQEIQAEAMGEAAVEPKMDFSRLPNLQQPGPYTFTKRTISFTVQDLRQTGTGLTGSYQLDVDVYLPDGLSEPAPLIISSHGFGAYRGNNNQAQHLASHGFAVAIPEHIGSNLGYRQSFLRGDVDSLLSPIEYVSRPNDISRFIDYLEGLVKTDPEFKNRINLDQIGVVGNSFGATTALALAGAEIIPEELSQICRADNFTLNVSLLLQCRAVYLPPIDYDFWDPRIKAAIAAHPLTSAIYGSQGMGQVKIPTLIVAGSQDIVTPMVQEQVNAFITLGAPEKYFALLDPGTHFTASIQSDTQGIEGVPKFIIGDNYDLGRPYFFGLSVAFFNAYLRGDKAYLPYLSASYNESLKQPGLQVSLIRSLTLAQLETAYGKPSPIPPNPPPVATTPQLPAQNILEEVIRTGVLKVAIRRDAVPFGYLDEEQQLQGYCTELMDGFKDYLTQTLGLPVELELIVFPSTIDTRYQLVRSQTAQLECGPNTIQRNNPGITFSESFFITGAQFLTKIVNESNIDLNSNLTDVTTGVIRNSSTEQFLKQQYPQANKVFFRGDNAITSGVNAVENDQIEAFANDGVLTIGELFRQKLPLENYTLVPEDPLTCDFYGLALPSGDPQWRRIVNSFVNSNEAEYIWTRWFSYAFPYSLVNLDSCLNR
;
A
#
# COMPACT_ATOMS: atom_id res chain seq x y z
N MET A 1 20.36 -19.34 17.65
CA MET A 1 20.46 -19.05 16.19
C MET A 1 21.47 -19.95 15.47
N ILE A 2 22.80 -19.78 15.56
CA ILE A 2 23.75 -20.56 14.73
C ILE A 2 23.64 -22.09 14.91
N ALA A 3 23.53 -22.57 16.16
CA ALA A 3 23.36 -24.00 16.43
C ALA A 3 22.01 -24.57 15.95
N GLN A 4 20.96 -23.73 15.98
CA GLN A 4 19.62 -24.10 15.50
C GLN A 4 19.57 -24.15 13.97
N ALA A 5 20.15 -23.14 13.30
CA ALA A 5 20.30 -23.12 11.85
C ALA A 5 21.09 -24.34 11.32
N ALA A 6 22.16 -24.72 12.02
CA ALA A 6 22.98 -25.89 11.65
C ALA A 6 22.20 -27.23 11.71
N GLN A 7 21.13 -27.29 12.50
CA GLN A 7 20.27 -28.47 12.61
C GLN A 7 19.07 -28.43 11.63
N GLU A 8 18.50 -27.24 11.36
CA GLU A 8 17.30 -27.08 10.53
C GLU A 8 17.61 -27.07 9.01
N ILE A 9 18.74 -26.50 8.59
CA ILE A 9 19.10 -26.38 7.16
C ILE A 9 19.13 -27.75 6.44
N PRO A 10 19.79 -28.80 6.97
CA PRO A 10 19.83 -30.09 6.29
C PRO A 10 18.44 -30.69 6.08
N ALA A 11 17.56 -30.58 7.09
CA ALA A 11 16.19 -31.10 7.02
C ALA A 11 15.36 -30.35 5.97
N LEU A 12 15.50 -29.02 5.88
CA LEU A 12 14.81 -28.21 4.88
C LEU A 12 15.30 -28.47 3.45
N LEU A 13 16.62 -28.64 3.26
CA LEU A 13 17.20 -28.98 1.96
C LEU A 13 16.78 -30.39 1.52
N GLU A 14 16.78 -31.35 2.45
CA GLU A 14 16.30 -32.71 2.20
C GLU A 14 14.81 -32.70 1.84
N TYR A 15 13.99 -32.00 2.63
CA TYR A 15 12.56 -31.89 2.39
C TYR A 15 12.26 -31.25 1.05
N ARG A 16 12.91 -30.14 0.70
CA ARG A 16 12.79 -29.50 -0.63
C ARG A 16 13.09 -30.48 -1.75
N ARG A 17 14.17 -31.28 -1.63
CA ARG A 17 14.53 -32.29 -2.63
C ARG A 17 13.42 -33.34 -2.78
N VAL A 18 12.84 -33.80 -1.68
CA VAL A 18 11.73 -34.76 -1.70
C VAL A 18 10.48 -34.15 -2.34
N VAL A 19 10.14 -32.90 -2.00
CA VAL A 19 9.01 -32.18 -2.60
C VAL A 19 9.15 -32.06 -4.12
N ILE A 20 10.34 -31.70 -4.62
CA ILE A 20 10.63 -31.65 -6.07
C ILE A 20 10.40 -33.02 -6.72
N GLN A 21 10.92 -34.09 -6.11
CA GLN A 21 10.76 -35.45 -6.62
C GLN A 21 9.31 -35.91 -6.63
N GLU A 22 8.54 -35.58 -5.59
CA GLU A 22 7.13 -35.93 -5.50
C GLU A 22 6.29 -35.18 -6.55
N ILE A 23 6.56 -33.88 -6.77
CA ILE A 23 5.91 -33.12 -7.85
C ILE A 23 6.20 -33.73 -9.22
N GLN A 24 7.44 -34.13 -9.47
CA GLN A 24 7.82 -34.80 -10.73
C GLN A 24 7.15 -36.17 -10.87
N ALA A 25 7.06 -36.94 -9.78
CA ALA A 25 6.38 -38.23 -9.77
C ALA A 25 4.87 -38.10 -10.01
N GLU A 26 4.21 -37.12 -9.36
CA GLU A 26 2.80 -36.81 -9.58
C GLU A 26 2.55 -36.37 -11.03
N ALA A 27 3.40 -35.51 -11.60
CA ALA A 27 3.30 -35.12 -13.01
C ALA A 27 3.42 -36.32 -13.95
N MET A 28 4.35 -37.25 -13.68
CA MET A 28 4.45 -38.49 -14.45
C MET A 28 3.22 -39.39 -14.29
N GLY A 29 2.63 -39.43 -13.08
CA GLY A 29 1.39 -40.15 -12.80
C GLY A 29 0.19 -39.58 -13.55
N GLU A 30 -0.01 -38.27 -13.50
CA GLU A 30 -1.04 -37.55 -14.27
C GLU A 30 -0.85 -37.78 -15.78
N ALA A 31 0.38 -37.64 -16.29
CA ALA A 31 0.69 -37.85 -17.71
C ALA A 31 0.40 -39.27 -18.19
N ALA A 32 0.53 -40.28 -17.33
CA ALA A 32 0.31 -41.68 -17.68
C ALA A 32 -1.18 -42.03 -17.89
N VAL A 33 -2.09 -41.29 -17.25
CA VAL A 33 -3.55 -41.48 -17.37
C VAL A 33 -4.21 -40.51 -18.34
N GLU A 34 -3.51 -39.46 -18.75
CA GLU A 34 -3.96 -38.53 -19.77
C GLU A 34 -4.10 -39.19 -21.16
N PRO A 35 -5.06 -38.73 -22.00
CA PRO A 35 -5.19 -39.24 -23.36
C PRO A 35 -3.92 -39.03 -24.17
N LYS A 36 -3.41 -40.09 -24.80
CA LYS A 36 -2.25 -39.99 -25.70
C LYS A 36 -2.56 -39.05 -26.86
N MET A 37 -1.75 -38.00 -26.99
CA MET A 37 -1.87 -37.00 -28.04
C MET A 37 -0.54 -36.81 -28.77
N ASP A 38 -0.61 -36.55 -30.07
CA ASP A 38 0.55 -36.18 -30.88
C ASP A 38 0.73 -34.65 -30.82
N PHE A 39 1.56 -34.19 -29.89
CA PHE A 39 1.81 -32.76 -29.67
C PHE A 39 2.59 -32.08 -30.80
N SER A 40 3.20 -32.84 -31.72
CA SER A 40 3.89 -32.25 -32.88
C SER A 40 2.96 -31.48 -33.82
N ARG A 41 1.64 -31.72 -33.71
CA ARG A 41 0.59 -31.04 -34.46
C ARG A 41 0.09 -29.75 -33.80
N LEU A 42 0.44 -29.53 -32.54
CA LEU A 42 0.05 -28.34 -31.81
C LEU A 42 0.99 -27.18 -32.16
N PRO A 43 0.46 -25.97 -32.41
CA PRO A 43 1.27 -24.76 -32.52
C PRO A 43 2.20 -24.57 -31.31
N ASN A 44 3.45 -24.17 -31.54
CA ASN A 44 4.39 -23.88 -30.47
C ASN A 44 4.09 -22.50 -29.85
N LEU A 45 3.44 -22.48 -28.69
CA LEU A 45 3.06 -21.24 -27.99
C LEU A 45 4.25 -20.51 -27.36
N GLN A 46 5.45 -21.11 -27.32
CA GLN A 46 6.66 -20.42 -26.87
C GLN A 46 7.19 -19.43 -27.91
N GLN A 47 6.73 -19.52 -29.16
CA GLN A 47 7.05 -18.56 -30.21
C GLN A 47 6.08 -17.37 -30.18
N PRO A 48 6.50 -16.16 -30.59
CA PRO A 48 5.60 -15.04 -30.77
C PRO A 48 4.43 -15.41 -31.68
N GLY A 49 3.25 -14.91 -31.35
CA GLY A 49 2.04 -15.10 -32.15
C GLY A 49 2.03 -14.23 -33.42
N PRO A 50 1.00 -14.39 -34.26
CA PRO A 50 0.97 -13.78 -35.58
C PRO A 50 0.61 -12.28 -35.58
N TYR A 51 0.15 -11.73 -34.46
CA TYR A 51 -0.33 -10.35 -34.39
C TYR A 51 0.82 -9.37 -34.09
N THR A 52 0.82 -8.23 -34.76
CA THR A 52 1.57 -7.06 -34.30
C THR A 52 0.78 -6.35 -33.19
N PHE A 53 1.42 -5.41 -32.51
CA PHE A 53 0.75 -4.63 -31.47
C PHE A 53 1.25 -3.20 -31.44
N THR A 54 0.39 -2.34 -30.91
CA THR A 54 0.65 -0.93 -30.68
C THR A 54 0.73 -0.67 -29.17
N LYS A 55 1.79 0.03 -28.72
CA LYS A 55 1.92 0.47 -27.33
C LYS A 55 1.30 1.86 -27.13
N ARG A 56 0.56 2.05 -26.04
CA ARG A 56 0.06 3.32 -25.51
C ARG A 56 0.45 3.43 -24.04
N THR A 57 0.60 4.66 -23.55
CA THR A 57 0.69 4.93 -22.11
C THR A 57 -0.53 5.74 -21.71
N ILE A 58 -1.27 5.24 -20.74
CA ILE A 58 -2.43 5.90 -20.14
C ILE A 58 -1.97 6.45 -18.80
N SER A 59 -2.22 7.73 -18.55
CA SER A 59 -1.92 8.39 -17.28
C SER A 59 -3.20 9.04 -16.76
N PHE A 60 -3.55 8.79 -15.50
CA PHE A 60 -4.70 9.39 -14.85
C PHE A 60 -4.49 9.56 -13.35
N THR A 61 -5.21 10.52 -12.76
CA THR A 61 -5.14 10.79 -11.33
C THR A 61 -5.99 9.80 -10.54
N VAL A 62 -5.40 9.17 -9.52
CA VAL A 62 -6.11 8.36 -8.52
C VAL A 62 -6.16 9.15 -7.20
N GLN A 63 -7.33 9.17 -6.56
CA GLN A 63 -7.60 9.85 -5.29
C GLN A 63 -7.64 8.83 -4.14
N ASP A 64 -6.52 8.14 -3.92
CA ASP A 64 -6.35 7.16 -2.85
C ASP A 64 -5.01 7.38 -2.13
N LEU A 65 -4.88 6.81 -0.93
CA LEU A 65 -3.63 6.83 -0.17
C LEU A 65 -2.56 6.02 -0.91
N ARG A 66 -1.38 6.62 -1.09
CA ARG A 66 -0.27 6.01 -1.83
C ARG A 66 1.07 6.35 -1.23
N GLN A 67 1.93 5.34 -1.08
CA GLN A 67 3.34 5.56 -0.79
C GLN A 67 4.07 6.01 -2.07
N THR A 68 4.91 7.03 -1.94
CA THR A 68 5.79 7.52 -3.01
C THR A 68 7.24 7.60 -2.52
N GLY A 69 8.16 7.93 -3.43
CA GLY A 69 9.56 8.19 -3.11
C GLY A 69 9.82 9.46 -2.28
N THR A 70 8.77 10.24 -1.97
CA THR A 70 8.82 11.42 -1.10
C THR A 70 7.82 11.32 0.06
N GLY A 71 7.41 10.09 0.41
CA GLY A 71 6.43 9.84 1.48
C GLY A 71 5.01 9.54 0.97
N LEU A 72 4.04 9.52 1.89
CA LEU A 72 2.64 9.24 1.59
C LEU A 72 1.93 10.45 0.96
N THR A 73 1.00 10.18 0.04
CA THR A 73 0.12 11.18 -0.60
C THR A 73 -1.32 10.68 -0.65
N GLY A 74 -2.30 11.60 -0.65
CA GLY A 74 -3.72 11.30 -0.83
C GLY A 74 -4.17 11.31 -2.30
N SER A 75 -3.28 11.65 -3.23
CA SER A 75 -3.52 11.53 -4.67
C SER A 75 -2.22 11.36 -5.44
N TYR A 76 -2.27 10.66 -6.58
CA TYR A 76 -1.11 10.37 -7.41
C TYR A 76 -1.51 10.16 -8.87
N GLN A 77 -0.54 10.28 -9.77
CA GLN A 77 -0.69 9.85 -11.16
C GLN A 77 -0.36 8.36 -11.26
N LEU A 78 -1.28 7.58 -11.83
CA LEU A 78 -1.05 6.18 -12.18
C LEU A 78 -0.78 6.09 -13.68
N ASP A 79 0.45 5.70 -14.02
CA ASP A 79 0.85 5.39 -15.39
C ASP A 79 0.63 3.91 -15.69
N VAL A 80 0.03 3.62 -16.84
CA VAL A 80 -0.23 2.25 -17.30
C VAL A 80 0.18 2.11 -18.76
N ASP A 81 1.13 1.22 -19.03
CA ASP A 81 1.50 0.86 -20.39
C ASP A 81 0.52 -0.19 -20.93
N VAL A 82 -0.11 0.08 -22.07
CA VAL A 82 -1.10 -0.79 -22.71
C VAL A 82 -0.60 -1.23 -24.08
N TYR A 83 -0.45 -2.54 -24.25
CA TYR A 83 -0.13 -3.20 -25.50
C TYR A 83 -1.42 -3.69 -26.14
N LEU A 84 -1.76 -3.13 -27.29
CA LEU A 84 -2.99 -3.44 -28.01
C LEU A 84 -2.66 -4.25 -29.26
N PRO A 85 -3.19 -5.47 -29.43
CA PRO A 85 -2.99 -6.27 -30.63
C PRO A 85 -3.70 -5.66 -31.84
N ASP A 86 -3.03 -5.62 -32.99
CA ASP A 86 -3.57 -5.07 -34.24
C ASP A 86 -4.21 -6.18 -35.10
N GLY A 87 -5.21 -5.82 -35.92
CA GLY A 87 -5.77 -6.72 -36.92
C GLY A 87 -6.71 -7.81 -36.40
N LEU A 88 -7.15 -7.72 -35.14
CA LEU A 88 -8.20 -8.60 -34.60
C LEU A 88 -9.58 -8.23 -35.16
N SER A 89 -10.41 -9.23 -35.40
CA SER A 89 -11.81 -9.06 -35.81
C SER A 89 -12.74 -8.72 -34.65
N GLU A 90 -12.34 -9.08 -33.43
CA GLU A 90 -13.11 -8.89 -32.19
C GLU A 90 -12.23 -8.24 -31.11
N PRO A 91 -12.81 -7.52 -30.13
CA PRO A 91 -12.05 -6.94 -29.02
C PRO A 91 -11.28 -8.01 -28.23
N ALA A 92 -10.03 -7.71 -27.89
CA ALA A 92 -9.13 -8.63 -27.21
C ALA A 92 -9.47 -8.77 -25.71
N PRO A 93 -9.39 -9.98 -25.12
CA PRO A 93 -9.37 -10.12 -23.67
C PRO A 93 -8.24 -9.29 -23.06
N LEU A 94 -8.48 -8.71 -21.88
CA LEU A 94 -7.51 -7.90 -21.15
C LEU A 94 -6.70 -8.77 -20.19
N ILE A 95 -5.38 -8.62 -20.20
CA ILE A 95 -4.48 -9.18 -19.19
C ILE A 95 -3.80 -8.03 -18.47
N ILE A 96 -3.86 -8.01 -17.15
CA ILE A 96 -3.14 -7.04 -16.33
C ILE A 96 -1.88 -7.70 -15.80
N SER A 97 -0.71 -7.15 -16.11
CA SER A 97 0.60 -7.67 -15.72
C SER A 97 1.21 -6.82 -14.60
N SER A 98 1.34 -7.39 -13.40
CA SER A 98 1.87 -6.71 -12.21
C SER A 98 3.34 -7.07 -11.96
N HIS A 99 4.20 -6.05 -11.82
CA HIS A 99 5.65 -6.24 -11.68
C HIS A 99 6.10 -6.63 -10.26
N GLY A 100 7.31 -7.16 -10.09
CA GLY A 100 7.87 -7.46 -8.75
C GLY A 100 8.21 -6.22 -7.93
N PHE A 101 8.61 -6.42 -6.68
CA PHE A 101 9.18 -5.36 -5.83
C PHE A 101 10.50 -4.86 -6.42
N GLY A 102 10.69 -3.55 -6.53
CA GLY A 102 11.87 -2.92 -7.13
C GLY A 102 11.97 -3.06 -8.65
N ALA A 103 10.96 -3.67 -9.29
CA ALA A 103 10.81 -3.73 -10.75
C ALA A 103 10.01 -2.52 -11.26
N TYR A 104 9.65 -2.48 -12.54
CA TYR A 104 8.98 -1.33 -13.15
C TYR A 104 8.16 -1.79 -14.36
N ARG A 105 7.27 -0.94 -14.89
CA ARG A 105 6.36 -1.30 -15.98
C ARG A 105 7.04 -1.59 -17.33
N GLY A 106 8.26 -1.08 -17.54
CA GLY A 106 8.94 -1.07 -18.83
C GLY A 106 9.61 -2.39 -19.21
N ASN A 107 9.89 -2.55 -20.51
CA ASN A 107 10.58 -3.71 -21.11
C ASN A 107 9.98 -5.09 -20.76
N ASN A 108 8.65 -5.19 -20.73
CA ASN A 108 7.94 -6.43 -20.41
C ASN A 108 7.78 -7.33 -21.65
N ASN A 109 8.54 -8.43 -21.70
CA ASN A 109 8.49 -9.41 -22.79
C ASN A 109 7.25 -10.30 -22.73
N GLN A 110 6.74 -10.58 -21.53
CA GLN A 110 5.52 -11.37 -21.39
C GLN A 110 4.33 -10.63 -22.00
N ALA A 111 4.23 -9.32 -21.76
CA ALA A 111 3.19 -8.49 -22.32
C ALA A 111 3.24 -8.43 -23.85
N GLN A 112 4.44 -8.29 -24.42
CA GLN A 112 4.63 -8.34 -25.88
C GLN A 112 4.25 -9.72 -26.45
N HIS A 113 4.63 -10.80 -25.76
CA HIS A 113 4.28 -12.16 -26.16
C HIS A 113 2.77 -12.37 -26.15
N LEU A 114 2.11 -12.06 -25.04
CA LEU A 114 0.65 -12.16 -24.93
C LEU A 114 -0.06 -11.27 -25.96
N ALA A 115 0.43 -10.05 -26.20
CA ALA A 115 -0.10 -9.17 -27.24
C ALA A 115 0.04 -9.79 -28.65
N SER A 116 1.17 -10.42 -28.95
CA SER A 116 1.35 -11.13 -30.22
C SER A 116 0.39 -12.33 -30.39
N HIS A 117 -0.17 -12.85 -29.29
CA HIS A 117 -1.20 -13.90 -29.25
C HIS A 117 -2.65 -13.33 -29.12
N GLY A 118 -2.82 -12.03 -29.38
CA GLY A 118 -4.11 -11.37 -29.51
C GLY A 118 -4.75 -10.95 -28.17
N PHE A 119 -3.97 -10.78 -27.10
CA PHE A 119 -4.45 -10.22 -25.84
C PHE A 119 -4.13 -8.73 -25.74
N ALA A 120 -5.05 -7.92 -25.23
CA ALA A 120 -4.67 -6.59 -24.75
C ALA A 120 -3.93 -6.77 -23.42
N VAL A 121 -2.79 -6.12 -23.24
CA VAL A 121 -2.00 -6.25 -21.99
C VAL A 121 -1.75 -4.89 -21.37
N ALA A 122 -2.16 -4.70 -20.13
CA ALA A 122 -1.93 -3.50 -19.35
C ALA A 122 -0.92 -3.73 -18.23
N ILE A 123 0.00 -2.79 -18.02
CA ILE A 123 1.09 -2.88 -17.05
C ILE A 123 1.10 -1.60 -16.19
N PRO A 124 0.47 -1.62 -15.00
CA PRO A 124 0.47 -0.46 -14.11
C PRO A 124 1.85 -0.25 -13.47
N GLU A 125 2.20 1.01 -13.24
CA GLU A 125 3.36 1.42 -12.45
C GLU A 125 3.01 1.58 -10.97
N HIS A 126 3.50 0.68 -10.13
CA HIS A 126 3.27 0.75 -8.70
C HIS A 126 4.35 1.61 -8.01
N ILE A 127 4.14 2.94 -7.99
CA ILE A 127 5.13 3.95 -7.56
C ILE A 127 5.68 3.85 -6.11
N GLY A 128 5.07 3.06 -5.24
CA GLY A 128 5.48 2.88 -3.84
C GLY A 128 6.30 1.61 -3.63
N SER A 129 6.53 0.82 -4.68
CA SER A 129 7.31 -0.42 -4.64
C SER A 129 8.06 -0.69 -5.94
N ASN A 130 8.19 0.30 -6.82
CA ASN A 130 8.91 0.18 -8.08
C ASN A 130 10.42 0.46 -7.96
N LEU A 131 11.13 0.41 -9.09
CA LEU A 131 12.55 0.73 -9.18
C LEU A 131 12.87 2.13 -8.64
N GLY A 132 12.02 3.12 -8.93
CA GLY A 132 12.17 4.49 -8.43
C GLY A 132 12.08 4.55 -6.89
N TYR A 133 11.09 3.88 -6.30
CA TYR A 133 10.95 3.78 -4.85
C TYR A 133 12.16 3.10 -4.20
N ARG A 134 12.62 1.98 -4.77
CA ARG A 134 13.83 1.29 -4.30
C ARG A 134 15.06 2.20 -4.34
N GLN A 135 15.20 3.02 -5.38
CA GLN A 135 16.29 3.99 -5.47
C GLN A 135 16.16 5.09 -4.41
N SER A 136 14.95 5.60 -4.15
CA SER A 136 14.69 6.53 -3.04
C SER A 136 15.09 5.94 -1.69
N PHE A 137 14.73 4.68 -1.43
CA PHE A 137 15.16 3.97 -0.21
C PHE A 137 16.68 3.86 -0.10
N LEU A 138 17.37 3.46 -1.18
CA LEU A 138 18.83 3.34 -1.18
C LEU A 138 19.57 4.68 -1.01
N ARG A 139 18.94 5.81 -1.37
CA ARG A 139 19.46 7.16 -1.12
C ARG A 139 19.17 7.68 0.30
N GLY A 140 18.25 7.03 1.02
CA GLY A 140 17.76 7.51 2.32
C GLY A 140 16.65 8.55 2.21
N ASP A 141 15.99 8.69 1.06
CA ASP A 141 14.87 9.63 0.88
C ASP A 141 13.58 9.12 1.58
N VAL A 142 13.53 7.82 1.88
CA VAL A 142 12.43 7.16 2.61
C VAL A 142 13.00 6.14 3.59
N ASP A 143 12.39 6.04 4.77
CA ASP A 143 12.92 5.22 5.88
C ASP A 143 12.49 3.75 5.83
N SER A 144 11.58 3.39 4.93
CA SER A 144 11.01 2.04 4.86
C SER A 144 11.28 1.33 3.54
N LEU A 145 11.84 0.11 3.62
CA LEU A 145 12.09 -0.74 2.45
C LEU A 145 10.81 -1.05 1.67
N LEU A 146 9.70 -1.28 2.37
CA LEU A 146 8.38 -1.49 1.80
C LEU A 146 7.34 -0.94 2.77
N SER A 147 6.60 0.07 2.31
CA SER A 147 5.47 0.59 3.08
C SER A 147 4.36 -0.47 3.17
N PRO A 148 3.79 -0.73 4.36
CA PRO A 148 2.69 -1.69 4.54
C PRO A 148 1.51 -1.41 3.60
N ILE A 149 1.27 -0.14 3.26
CA ILE A 149 0.17 0.26 2.40
C ILE A 149 0.26 -0.35 0.99
N GLU A 150 1.42 -0.80 0.50
CA GLU A 150 1.53 -1.40 -0.83
C GLU A 150 0.74 -2.72 -0.96
N TYR A 151 0.48 -3.43 0.14
CA TYR A 151 -0.42 -4.60 0.12
C TYR A 151 -1.88 -4.22 -0.17
N VAL A 152 -2.24 -2.95 0.06
CA VAL A 152 -3.57 -2.37 -0.21
C VAL A 152 -3.57 -1.62 -1.54
N SER A 153 -2.59 -0.73 -1.75
CA SER A 153 -2.57 0.18 -2.89
C SER A 153 -2.33 -0.56 -4.21
N ARG A 154 -1.62 -1.69 -4.24
CA ARG A 154 -1.35 -2.41 -5.50
C ARG A 154 -2.56 -3.12 -6.10
N PRO A 155 -3.37 -3.90 -5.34
CA PRO A 155 -4.66 -4.38 -5.84
C PRO A 155 -5.61 -3.22 -6.20
N ASN A 156 -5.60 -2.14 -5.42
CA ASN A 156 -6.41 -0.96 -5.70
C ASN A 156 -6.01 -0.27 -7.01
N ASP A 157 -4.73 -0.06 -7.29
CA ASP A 157 -4.26 0.52 -8.58
C ASP A 157 -4.87 -0.22 -9.77
N ILE A 158 -4.89 -1.55 -9.70
CA ILE A 158 -5.41 -2.40 -10.77
C ILE A 158 -6.93 -2.22 -10.89
N SER A 159 -7.64 -2.27 -9.78
CA SER A 159 -9.10 -2.08 -9.77
C SER A 159 -9.49 -0.68 -10.27
N ARG A 160 -8.76 0.36 -9.85
CA ARG A 160 -8.92 1.75 -10.32
C ARG A 160 -8.60 1.92 -11.79
N PHE A 161 -7.60 1.21 -12.31
CA PHE A 161 -7.31 1.20 -13.73
C PHE A 161 -8.44 0.55 -14.54
N ILE A 162 -9.01 -0.57 -14.06
CA ILE A 162 -10.16 -1.19 -14.73
C ILE A 162 -11.36 -0.22 -14.73
N ASP A 163 -11.65 0.46 -13.60
CA ASP A 163 -12.70 1.48 -13.52
C ASP A 163 -12.49 2.60 -14.55
N TYR A 164 -11.26 3.10 -14.66
CA TYR A 164 -10.90 4.14 -15.61
C TYR A 164 -11.04 3.65 -17.06
N LEU A 165 -10.60 2.42 -17.34
CA LEU A 165 -10.65 1.80 -18.66
C LEU A 165 -12.10 1.52 -19.12
N GLU A 166 -13.01 1.19 -18.20
CA GLU A 166 -14.45 1.11 -18.50
C GLU A 166 -15.02 2.44 -19.02
N GLY A 167 -14.52 3.57 -18.51
CA GLY A 167 -14.82 4.89 -19.03
C GLY A 167 -14.31 5.07 -20.46
N LEU A 168 -13.02 4.76 -20.69
CA LEU A 168 -12.39 4.88 -22.00
C LEU A 168 -13.05 4.01 -23.08
N VAL A 169 -13.37 2.75 -22.77
CA VAL A 169 -14.03 1.83 -23.71
C VAL A 169 -15.42 2.34 -24.12
N LYS A 170 -16.07 3.19 -23.31
CA LYS A 170 -17.35 3.82 -23.66
C LYS A 170 -17.18 5.03 -24.58
N THR A 171 -16.13 5.82 -24.39
CA THR A 171 -15.99 7.14 -25.03
C THR A 171 -14.98 7.19 -26.17
N ASP A 172 -13.97 6.33 -26.16
CA ASP A 172 -12.86 6.34 -27.10
C ASP A 172 -12.97 5.15 -28.08
N PRO A 173 -13.20 5.40 -29.38
CA PRO A 173 -13.29 4.35 -30.39
C PRO A 173 -12.05 3.46 -30.52
N GLU A 174 -10.85 3.94 -30.15
CA GLU A 174 -9.62 3.14 -30.18
C GLU A 174 -9.71 2.00 -29.16
N PHE A 175 -10.14 2.29 -27.94
CA PHE A 175 -10.27 1.29 -26.87
C PHE A 175 -11.54 0.45 -27.03
N LYS A 176 -12.66 1.09 -27.40
CA LYS A 176 -13.96 0.43 -27.58
C LYS A 176 -13.91 -0.80 -28.48
N ASN A 177 -13.21 -0.69 -29.60
CA ASN A 177 -13.16 -1.74 -30.63
C ASN A 177 -12.03 -2.75 -30.40
N ARG A 178 -11.20 -2.56 -29.36
CA ARG A 178 -9.95 -3.33 -29.18
C ARG A 178 -9.85 -4.07 -27.86
N ILE A 179 -10.61 -3.70 -26.84
CA ILE A 179 -10.55 -4.34 -25.51
C ILE A 179 -11.92 -4.90 -25.10
N ASN A 180 -11.93 -6.15 -24.67
CA ASN A 180 -13.05 -6.82 -24.03
C ASN A 180 -12.87 -6.84 -22.50
N LEU A 181 -13.70 -6.07 -21.80
CA LEU A 181 -13.67 -5.98 -20.33
C LEU A 181 -14.50 -7.06 -19.62
N ASP A 182 -15.20 -7.92 -20.35
CA ASP A 182 -15.86 -9.10 -19.77
C ASP A 182 -14.87 -10.27 -19.55
N GLN A 183 -13.67 -10.16 -20.13
CA GLN A 183 -12.63 -11.20 -20.13
C GLN A 183 -11.32 -10.62 -19.61
N ILE A 184 -11.24 -10.40 -18.29
CA ILE A 184 -10.05 -9.86 -17.63
C ILE A 184 -9.30 -10.97 -16.89
N GLY A 185 -8.00 -11.10 -17.15
CA GLY A 185 -7.09 -11.92 -16.36
C GLY A 185 -5.99 -11.08 -15.71
N VAL A 186 -5.34 -11.64 -14.70
CA VAL A 186 -4.19 -11.01 -14.05
C VAL A 186 -3.00 -11.97 -14.03
N VAL A 187 -1.81 -11.45 -14.29
CA VAL A 187 -0.55 -12.17 -14.12
C VAL A 187 0.42 -11.31 -13.33
N GLY A 188 1.21 -11.93 -12.47
CA GLY A 188 2.29 -11.22 -11.81
C GLY A 188 3.48 -12.12 -11.52
N ASN A 189 4.62 -11.47 -11.24
CA ASN A 189 5.82 -12.12 -10.75
C ASN A 189 6.19 -11.57 -9.36
N SER A 190 6.65 -12.43 -8.44
CA SER A 190 7.10 -12.01 -7.11
C SER A 190 6.01 -11.25 -6.33
N PHE A 191 6.28 -10.03 -5.88
CA PHE A 191 5.27 -9.20 -5.23
C PHE A 191 4.07 -8.86 -6.14
N GLY A 192 4.26 -8.82 -7.46
CA GLY A 192 3.15 -8.71 -8.42
C GLY A 192 2.31 -9.99 -8.50
N ALA A 193 2.90 -11.17 -8.31
CA ALA A 193 2.17 -12.44 -8.22
C ALA A 193 1.31 -12.50 -6.95
N THR A 194 1.82 -11.93 -5.87
CA THR A 194 1.09 -11.74 -4.61
C THR A 194 -0.11 -10.83 -4.82
N THR A 195 0.09 -9.70 -5.50
CA THR A 195 -0.99 -8.78 -5.92
C THR A 195 -2.03 -9.49 -6.79
N ALA A 196 -1.60 -10.34 -7.73
CA ALA A 196 -2.49 -11.12 -8.58
C ALA A 196 -3.35 -12.12 -7.78
N LEU A 197 -2.80 -12.71 -6.72
CA LEU A 197 -3.54 -13.59 -5.80
C LEU A 197 -4.56 -12.81 -4.95
N ALA A 198 -4.21 -11.62 -4.44
CA ALA A 198 -5.17 -10.74 -3.74
C ALA A 198 -6.40 -10.46 -4.62
N LEU A 199 -6.14 -10.05 -5.86
CA LEU A 199 -7.16 -9.78 -6.87
C LEU A 199 -7.97 -11.02 -7.29
N ALA A 200 -7.43 -12.23 -7.05
CA ALA A 200 -8.11 -13.49 -7.27
C ALA A 200 -8.94 -13.95 -6.05
N GLY A 201 -8.87 -13.22 -4.94
CA GLY A 201 -9.60 -13.48 -3.69
C GLY A 201 -8.76 -14.07 -2.56
N ALA A 202 -7.43 -14.02 -2.61
CA ALA A 202 -6.61 -14.36 -1.44
C ALA A 202 -6.71 -13.26 -0.37
N GLU A 203 -7.08 -13.65 0.84
CA GLU A 203 -7.33 -12.70 1.96
C GLU A 203 -6.14 -12.61 2.91
N ILE A 204 -5.90 -11.41 3.46
CA ILE A 204 -4.97 -11.24 4.57
C ILE A 204 -5.65 -11.72 5.85
N ILE A 205 -4.99 -12.60 6.60
CA ILE A 205 -5.48 -13.10 7.89
C ILE A 205 -4.63 -12.48 9.00
N PRO A 206 -5.06 -11.37 9.64
CA PRO A 206 -4.22 -10.58 10.54
C PRO A 206 -3.68 -11.37 11.73
N GLU A 207 -4.45 -12.33 12.25
CA GLU A 207 -4.05 -13.20 13.36
C GLU A 207 -2.91 -14.14 12.97
N GLU A 208 -3.03 -14.84 11.83
CA GLU A 208 -1.98 -15.72 11.30
C GLU A 208 -0.71 -14.92 10.98
N LEU A 209 -0.88 -13.79 10.28
CA LEU A 209 0.20 -12.89 9.91
C LEU A 209 0.96 -12.39 11.15
N SER A 210 0.24 -11.93 12.18
CA SER A 210 0.83 -11.47 13.45
C SER A 210 1.53 -12.59 14.23
N GLN A 211 1.09 -13.84 14.09
CA GLN A 211 1.73 -14.98 14.76
C GLN A 211 3.04 -15.38 14.08
N ILE A 212 3.06 -15.42 12.75
CA ILE A 212 4.24 -15.82 11.97
C ILE A 212 5.34 -14.76 12.11
N CYS A 213 4.96 -13.49 12.08
CA CYS A 213 5.87 -12.35 12.07
C CYS A 213 6.38 -11.90 13.46
N ARG A 214 6.23 -12.72 14.50
CA ARG A 214 6.81 -12.41 15.82
C ARG A 214 8.34 -12.49 15.78
N ALA A 215 9.00 -11.52 16.44
CA ALA A 215 10.44 -11.30 16.37
C ALA A 215 11.31 -12.45 16.93
N ASP A 216 10.73 -13.39 17.66
CA ASP A 216 11.39 -14.56 18.25
C ASP A 216 11.44 -15.78 17.30
N ASN A 217 10.74 -15.75 16.16
CA ASN A 217 10.75 -16.83 15.18
C ASN A 217 11.95 -16.73 14.24
N PHE A 218 12.99 -17.53 14.50
CA PHE A 218 14.07 -17.74 13.52
C PHE A 218 13.50 -18.41 12.25
N THR A 219 13.81 -17.85 11.09
CA THR A 219 13.35 -18.36 9.79
C THR A 219 14.38 -18.13 8.70
N LEU A 220 14.52 -19.10 7.79
CA LEU A 220 15.37 -18.99 6.60
C LEU A 220 14.61 -18.42 5.39
N ASN A 221 13.36 -18.05 5.59
CA ASN A 221 12.51 -17.50 4.55
C ASN A 221 12.69 -15.98 4.45
N VAL A 222 13.58 -15.56 3.55
CA VAL A 222 13.91 -14.13 3.35
C VAL A 222 12.72 -13.31 2.85
N SER A 223 11.71 -13.94 2.24
CA SER A 223 10.51 -13.23 1.79
C SER A 223 9.67 -12.67 2.94
N LEU A 224 9.84 -13.20 4.17
CA LEU A 224 9.16 -12.68 5.36
C LEU A 224 9.56 -11.24 5.70
N LEU A 225 10.75 -10.79 5.26
CA LEU A 225 11.15 -9.39 5.37
C LEU A 225 10.16 -8.45 4.67
N LEU A 226 9.56 -8.90 3.56
CA LEU A 226 8.52 -8.17 2.86
C LEU A 226 7.15 -8.45 3.47
N GLN A 227 6.79 -9.74 3.64
CA GLN A 227 5.44 -10.14 4.10
C GLN A 227 5.09 -9.53 5.46
N CYS A 228 6.04 -9.52 6.39
CA CYS A 228 5.79 -9.04 7.75
C CYS A 228 5.61 -7.52 7.86
N ARG A 229 5.90 -6.74 6.82
CA ARG A 229 5.50 -5.33 6.78
C ARG A 229 3.98 -5.18 6.85
N ALA A 230 3.21 -6.16 6.40
CA ALA A 230 1.76 -6.12 6.47
C ALA A 230 1.20 -6.15 7.90
N VAL A 231 1.98 -6.56 8.93
CA VAL A 231 1.52 -6.52 10.34
C VAL A 231 1.16 -5.10 10.80
N TYR A 232 1.73 -4.08 10.14
CA TYR A 232 1.50 -2.68 10.46
C TYR A 232 0.25 -2.09 9.77
N LEU A 233 -0.42 -2.87 8.92
CA LEU A 233 -1.71 -2.46 8.36
C LEU A 233 -2.77 -2.34 9.47
N PRO A 234 -3.76 -1.45 9.30
CA PRO A 234 -4.96 -1.46 10.12
C PRO A 234 -5.58 -2.88 10.21
N PRO A 235 -6.01 -3.34 11.40
CA PRO A 235 -6.65 -4.65 11.55
C PRO A 235 -8.12 -4.59 11.11
N ILE A 236 -8.34 -4.35 9.82
CA ILE A 236 -9.66 -4.36 9.19
C ILE A 236 -9.74 -5.52 8.19
N ASP A 237 -10.96 -5.94 7.89
CA ASP A 237 -11.19 -6.90 6.83
C ASP A 237 -10.92 -6.22 5.48
N TYR A 238 -9.91 -6.72 4.77
CA TYR A 238 -9.54 -6.26 3.45
C TYR A 238 -10.18 -7.14 2.38
N ASP A 239 -11.06 -6.56 1.56
CA ASP A 239 -11.56 -7.21 0.35
C ASP A 239 -10.84 -6.66 -0.87
N PHE A 240 -9.89 -7.42 -1.38
CA PHE A 240 -9.13 -7.09 -2.59
C PHE A 240 -9.63 -7.81 -3.84
N TRP A 241 -10.66 -8.67 -3.71
CA TRP A 241 -11.16 -9.42 -4.83
C TRP A 241 -11.85 -8.49 -5.82
N ASP A 242 -11.36 -8.45 -7.07
CA ASP A 242 -12.08 -7.78 -8.15
C ASP A 242 -12.91 -8.82 -8.92
N PRO A 243 -14.25 -8.79 -8.85
CA PRO A 243 -15.10 -9.79 -9.49
C PRO A 243 -15.02 -9.77 -11.02
N ARG A 244 -14.44 -8.73 -11.62
CA ARG A 244 -14.20 -8.65 -13.08
C ARG A 244 -13.03 -9.55 -13.50
N ILE A 245 -12.12 -9.87 -12.60
CA ILE A 245 -10.98 -10.77 -12.87
C ILE A 245 -11.46 -12.23 -12.87
N LYS A 246 -11.19 -12.93 -13.97
CA LYS A 246 -11.71 -14.29 -14.24
C LYS A 246 -10.66 -15.39 -14.18
N ALA A 247 -9.38 -15.05 -14.26
CA ALA A 247 -8.28 -16.02 -14.13
C ALA A 247 -6.99 -15.34 -13.66
N ALA A 248 -6.18 -16.05 -12.87
CA ALA A 248 -4.93 -15.53 -12.32
C ALA A 248 -3.72 -16.44 -12.58
N ILE A 249 -2.57 -15.82 -12.87
CA ILE A 249 -1.26 -16.49 -12.89
C ILE A 249 -0.34 -15.83 -11.87
N ALA A 250 0.20 -16.61 -10.94
CA ALA A 250 1.09 -16.16 -9.89
C ALA A 250 2.46 -16.86 -10.01
N ALA A 251 3.46 -16.15 -10.56
CA ALA A 251 4.83 -16.66 -10.66
C ALA A 251 5.69 -16.23 -9.46
N HIS A 252 6.26 -17.20 -8.75
CA HIS A 252 7.10 -16.99 -7.56
C HIS A 252 6.45 -16.07 -6.49
N PRO A 253 5.15 -16.25 -6.15
CA PRO A 253 4.50 -15.39 -5.15
C PRO A 253 5.13 -15.57 -3.76
N LEU A 254 4.93 -14.57 -2.89
CA LEU A 254 5.13 -14.65 -1.45
C LEU A 254 3.74 -14.66 -0.79
N THR A 255 3.41 -15.72 -0.08
CA THR A 255 2.06 -16.08 0.40
C THR A 255 2.02 -16.56 1.84
N SER A 256 3.13 -17.10 2.36
CA SER A 256 3.11 -17.94 3.57
C SER A 256 2.62 -17.22 4.83
N ALA A 257 3.01 -15.95 5.03
CA ALA A 257 2.56 -15.13 6.14
C ALA A 257 1.44 -14.18 5.74
N ILE A 258 1.48 -13.62 4.53
CA ILE A 258 0.53 -12.60 4.10
C ILE A 258 -0.88 -13.16 3.92
N TYR A 259 -1.03 -14.36 3.34
CA TYR A 259 -2.32 -15.01 3.11
C TYR A 259 -2.49 -16.28 3.93
N GLY A 260 -1.40 -17.02 4.17
CA GLY A 260 -1.44 -18.28 4.89
C GLY A 260 -2.35 -19.32 4.22
N SER A 261 -2.67 -20.37 4.95
CA SER A 261 -3.53 -21.44 4.43
C SER A 261 -4.98 -20.98 4.28
N GLN A 262 -5.48 -20.20 5.25
CA GLN A 262 -6.87 -19.75 5.28
C GLN A 262 -7.15 -18.75 4.15
N GLY A 263 -6.29 -17.74 3.94
CA GLY A 263 -6.45 -16.76 2.88
C GLY A 263 -6.35 -17.37 1.49
N MET A 264 -5.39 -18.28 1.26
CA MET A 264 -5.27 -19.00 -0.03
C MET A 264 -6.49 -19.88 -0.35
N GLY A 265 -7.19 -20.39 0.68
CA GLY A 265 -8.42 -21.14 0.53
C GLY A 265 -9.61 -20.33 -0.01
N GLN A 266 -9.53 -18.99 0.04
CA GLN A 266 -10.61 -18.10 -0.41
C GLN A 266 -10.59 -17.83 -1.92
N VAL A 267 -9.47 -18.07 -2.62
CA VAL A 267 -9.39 -17.92 -4.08
C VAL A 267 -10.37 -18.85 -4.78
N LYS A 268 -11.28 -18.33 -5.62
CA LYS A 268 -12.33 -19.12 -6.32
C LYS A 268 -12.25 -19.13 -7.84
N ILE A 269 -11.29 -18.42 -8.43
CA ILE A 269 -11.11 -18.36 -9.89
C ILE A 269 -9.97 -19.29 -10.35
N PRO A 270 -9.99 -19.76 -11.62
CA PRO A 270 -8.89 -20.52 -12.20
C PRO A 270 -7.54 -19.85 -11.91
N THR A 271 -6.59 -20.61 -11.36
CA THR A 271 -5.32 -20.09 -10.87
C THR A 271 -4.14 -21.00 -11.20
N LEU A 272 -3.09 -20.44 -11.81
CA LEU A 272 -1.82 -21.13 -12.07
C LEU A 272 -0.72 -20.55 -11.17
N ILE A 273 -0.07 -21.40 -10.37
CA ILE A 273 1.13 -21.03 -9.59
C ILE A 273 2.37 -21.55 -10.31
N VAL A 274 3.40 -20.71 -10.46
CA VAL A 274 4.69 -21.08 -11.06
C VAL A 274 5.79 -20.97 -10.02
N ALA A 275 6.65 -21.98 -9.93
CA ALA A 275 7.74 -22.07 -8.95
C ALA A 275 9.06 -22.51 -9.59
N GLY A 276 10.17 -22.01 -9.03
CA GLY A 276 11.52 -22.45 -9.34
C GLY A 276 12.07 -23.34 -8.24
N SER A 277 12.62 -24.51 -8.59
CA SER A 277 13.10 -25.52 -7.63
C SER A 277 14.24 -25.05 -6.70
N GLN A 278 14.95 -24.00 -7.11
CA GLN A 278 16.08 -23.37 -6.43
C GLN A 278 15.79 -21.91 -6.07
N ASP A 279 14.52 -21.49 -6.06
CA ASP A 279 14.15 -20.16 -5.59
C ASP A 279 14.51 -20.01 -4.10
N ILE A 280 15.40 -19.07 -3.81
CA ILE A 280 15.81 -18.71 -2.45
C ILE A 280 15.21 -17.38 -1.99
N VAL A 281 14.66 -16.58 -2.91
CA VAL A 281 14.06 -15.28 -2.62
C VAL A 281 12.66 -15.50 -2.07
N THR A 282 11.90 -16.37 -2.71
CA THR A 282 10.62 -16.89 -2.24
C THR A 282 10.72 -18.42 -2.17
N PRO A 283 11.27 -18.99 -1.08
CA PRO A 283 11.54 -20.42 -0.96
C PRO A 283 10.34 -21.29 -1.35
N MET A 284 10.56 -22.16 -2.35
CA MET A 284 9.43 -22.72 -3.08
C MET A 284 8.43 -23.53 -2.26
N VAL A 285 8.90 -24.16 -1.19
CA VAL A 285 8.05 -25.04 -0.40
C VAL A 285 7.10 -24.21 0.46
N GLN A 286 7.65 -23.22 1.19
CA GLN A 286 6.90 -22.32 2.05
C GLN A 286 5.94 -21.44 1.25
N GLU A 287 6.40 -20.91 0.12
CA GLU A 287 5.72 -19.81 -0.57
C GLU A 287 4.83 -20.22 -1.74
N GLN A 288 5.12 -21.34 -2.41
CA GLN A 288 4.35 -21.76 -3.59
C GLN A 288 3.68 -23.13 -3.39
N VAL A 289 4.40 -24.13 -2.89
CA VAL A 289 3.84 -25.48 -2.69
C VAL A 289 2.75 -25.48 -1.62
N ASN A 290 3.02 -24.89 -0.45
CA ASN A 290 2.03 -24.82 0.62
C ASN A 290 0.79 -24.03 0.18
N ALA A 291 0.98 -22.92 -0.56
CA ALA A 291 -0.10 -22.15 -1.15
C ALA A 291 -0.93 -22.97 -2.15
N PHE A 292 -0.29 -23.78 -3.00
CA PHE A 292 -0.98 -24.62 -3.96
C PHE A 292 -1.81 -25.75 -3.33
N ILE A 293 -1.29 -26.37 -2.26
CA ILE A 293 -2.00 -27.41 -1.50
C ILE A 293 -3.32 -26.86 -0.97
N THR A 294 -3.32 -25.64 -0.41
CA THR A 294 -4.48 -25.01 0.24
C THR A 294 -5.33 -24.14 -0.70
N LEU A 295 -4.84 -23.87 -1.91
CA LEU A 295 -5.52 -23.06 -2.92
C LEU A 295 -6.94 -23.56 -3.18
N GLY A 296 -7.93 -22.68 -2.98
CA GLY A 296 -9.35 -22.96 -3.11
C GLY A 296 -9.90 -22.96 -4.55
N ALA A 297 -9.04 -22.66 -5.53
CA ALA A 297 -9.43 -22.54 -6.94
C ALA A 297 -9.94 -23.89 -7.50
N PRO A 298 -11.08 -23.91 -8.22
CA PRO A 298 -11.62 -25.14 -8.80
C PRO A 298 -10.70 -25.71 -9.87
N GLU A 299 -10.20 -24.87 -10.78
CA GLU A 299 -9.15 -25.22 -11.72
C GLU A 299 -7.83 -24.61 -11.26
N LYS A 300 -6.97 -25.46 -10.69
CA LYS A 300 -5.64 -25.07 -10.25
C LYS A 300 -4.53 -25.85 -10.93
N TYR A 301 -3.42 -25.17 -11.14
CA TYR A 301 -2.21 -25.73 -11.74
C TYR A 301 -0.97 -25.30 -10.97
N PHE A 302 0.00 -26.18 -10.88
CA PHE A 302 1.32 -25.89 -10.36
C PHE A 302 2.38 -26.24 -11.39
N ALA A 303 3.09 -25.23 -11.89
CA ALA A 303 4.20 -25.40 -12.82
C ALA A 303 5.54 -25.28 -12.09
N LEU A 304 6.33 -26.35 -12.13
CA LEU A 304 7.67 -26.40 -11.55
C LEU A 304 8.75 -26.28 -12.65
N LEU A 305 9.69 -25.36 -12.46
CA LEU A 305 10.89 -25.18 -13.27
C LEU A 305 12.09 -25.76 -12.52
N ASP A 306 12.74 -26.80 -13.04
CA ASP A 306 13.85 -27.49 -12.37
C ASP A 306 15.06 -27.79 -13.29
N PRO A 307 16.27 -27.22 -13.03
CA PRO A 307 16.54 -26.20 -12.03
C PRO A 307 15.92 -24.85 -12.43
N GLY A 308 15.27 -24.18 -11.47
CA GLY A 308 14.70 -22.85 -11.66
C GLY A 308 14.89 -21.95 -10.44
N THR A 309 15.12 -20.67 -10.66
CA THR A 309 15.28 -19.62 -9.65
C THR A 309 14.12 -18.64 -9.67
N HIS A 310 14.11 -17.66 -8.75
CA HIS A 310 13.14 -16.55 -8.70
C HIS A 310 13.00 -15.79 -10.03
N PHE A 311 14.06 -15.77 -10.85
CA PHE A 311 14.14 -15.01 -12.08
C PHE A 311 13.90 -15.86 -13.34
N THR A 312 13.67 -17.18 -13.17
CA THR A 312 13.54 -18.10 -14.31
C THR A 312 12.24 -17.90 -15.10
N ALA A 313 11.22 -17.28 -14.48
CA ALA A 313 9.99 -16.82 -15.14
C ALA A 313 9.91 -15.28 -15.27
N SER A 314 11.05 -14.58 -15.30
CA SER A 314 11.07 -13.11 -15.34
C SER A 314 10.29 -12.54 -16.52
N ILE A 315 9.49 -11.52 -16.24
CA ILE A 315 8.67 -10.82 -17.25
C ILE A 315 9.44 -9.70 -17.95
N GLN A 316 10.60 -9.28 -17.42
CA GLN A 316 11.42 -8.20 -17.97
C GLN A 316 12.52 -8.70 -18.92
N SER A 317 12.83 -7.89 -19.93
CA SER A 317 13.81 -8.21 -20.99
C SER A 317 15.21 -7.68 -20.72
N ASP A 318 15.34 -6.69 -19.85
CA ASP A 318 16.60 -6.06 -19.52
C ASP A 318 17.07 -6.38 -18.10
N THR A 319 18.26 -5.90 -17.78
CA THR A 319 18.87 -6.07 -16.45
C THR A 319 18.53 -4.92 -15.50
N GLN A 320 17.69 -3.96 -15.92
CA GLN A 320 17.30 -2.86 -15.04
C GLN A 320 16.43 -3.41 -13.91
N GLY A 321 16.65 -2.93 -12.69
CA GLY A 321 15.97 -3.46 -11.51
C GLY A 321 16.61 -4.71 -10.88
N ILE A 322 17.49 -5.42 -11.58
CA ILE A 322 18.28 -6.53 -11.02
C ILE A 322 19.77 -6.22 -10.90
N GLU A 323 20.15 -4.97 -11.14
CA GLU A 323 21.50 -4.46 -10.87
C GLU A 323 21.91 -4.72 -9.42
N GLY A 324 23.09 -5.32 -9.23
CA GLY A 324 23.61 -5.67 -7.90
C GLY A 324 23.08 -6.99 -7.32
N VAL A 325 22.10 -7.65 -7.97
CA VAL A 325 21.65 -8.99 -7.55
C VAL A 325 22.74 -10.02 -7.92
N PRO A 326 23.24 -10.82 -6.95
CA PRO A 326 24.28 -11.80 -7.25
C PRO A 326 23.84 -12.84 -8.28
N LYS A 327 24.75 -13.23 -9.18
CA LYS A 327 24.48 -14.17 -10.28
C LYS A 327 23.88 -15.50 -9.82
N PHE A 328 24.29 -16.01 -8.65
CA PHE A 328 23.76 -17.27 -8.11
C PHE A 328 22.27 -17.18 -7.72
N ILE A 329 21.73 -15.98 -7.45
CA ILE A 329 20.30 -15.78 -7.20
C ILE A 329 19.52 -15.72 -8.52
N ILE A 330 20.12 -15.09 -9.54
CA ILE A 330 19.55 -15.01 -10.89
C ILE A 330 19.50 -16.40 -11.54
N GLY A 331 20.57 -17.19 -11.39
CA GLY A 331 20.74 -18.50 -12.02
C GLY A 331 21.27 -18.42 -13.45
N ASP A 332 21.73 -19.56 -13.97
CA ASP A 332 22.33 -19.64 -15.31
C ASP A 332 21.31 -19.93 -16.43
N ASN A 333 20.09 -20.38 -16.09
CA ASN A 333 19.11 -20.91 -17.05
C ASN A 333 17.83 -20.05 -17.18
N TYR A 334 17.87 -18.79 -16.77
CA TYR A 334 16.69 -17.91 -16.84
C TYR A 334 16.17 -17.73 -18.28
N ASP A 335 17.05 -17.81 -19.27
CA ASP A 335 16.69 -17.74 -20.69
C ASP A 335 15.85 -18.93 -21.18
N LEU A 336 15.95 -20.09 -20.53
CA LEU A 336 15.21 -21.31 -20.90
C LEU A 336 13.79 -21.33 -20.33
N GLY A 337 13.59 -20.75 -19.15
CA GLY A 337 12.30 -20.78 -18.45
C GLY A 337 11.28 -19.77 -18.99
N ARG A 338 11.72 -18.58 -19.44
CA ARG A 338 10.81 -17.53 -19.93
C ARG A 338 9.93 -17.99 -21.12
N PRO A 339 10.48 -18.61 -22.19
CA PRO A 339 9.63 -19.03 -23.33
C PRO A 339 8.56 -20.04 -22.91
N TYR A 340 8.91 -20.97 -22.01
CA TYR A 340 7.96 -21.91 -21.43
C TYR A 340 6.85 -21.17 -20.65
N PHE A 341 7.22 -20.28 -19.73
CA PHE A 341 6.26 -19.51 -18.94
C PHE A 341 5.32 -18.65 -19.81
N PHE A 342 5.85 -18.05 -20.88
CA PHE A 342 5.06 -17.25 -21.81
C PHE A 342 4.06 -18.11 -22.59
N GLY A 343 4.50 -19.26 -23.12
CA GLY A 343 3.62 -20.21 -23.80
C GLY A 343 2.54 -20.77 -22.87
N LEU A 344 2.90 -21.08 -21.62
CA LEU A 344 1.96 -21.53 -20.60
C LEU A 344 0.93 -20.44 -20.25
N SER A 345 1.35 -19.17 -20.19
CA SER A 345 0.45 -18.03 -19.98
C SER A 345 -0.57 -17.88 -21.10
N VAL A 346 -0.13 -18.02 -22.37
CA VAL A 346 -1.01 -18.02 -23.54
C VAL A 346 -2.03 -19.14 -23.44
N ALA A 347 -1.58 -20.36 -23.13
CA ALA A 347 -2.48 -21.51 -22.99
C ALA A 347 -3.54 -21.29 -21.90
N PHE A 348 -3.10 -20.84 -20.73
CA PHE A 348 -3.95 -20.62 -19.57
C PHE A 348 -5.04 -19.56 -19.84
N PHE A 349 -4.65 -18.39 -20.36
CA PHE A 349 -5.62 -17.33 -20.61
C PHE A 349 -6.55 -17.63 -21.80
N ASN A 350 -6.10 -18.37 -22.81
CA ASN A 350 -7.02 -18.85 -23.85
C ASN A 350 -8.06 -19.82 -23.28
N ALA A 351 -7.64 -20.77 -22.46
CA ALA A 351 -8.53 -21.75 -21.87
C ALA A 351 -9.58 -21.10 -20.94
N TYR A 352 -9.17 -20.14 -20.10
CA TYR A 352 -10.01 -19.63 -19.01
C TYR A 352 -10.64 -18.25 -19.25
N LEU A 353 -10.06 -17.39 -20.09
CA LEU A 353 -10.70 -16.11 -20.47
C LEU A 353 -11.55 -16.25 -21.73
N ARG A 354 -11.02 -16.91 -22.78
CA ARG A 354 -11.75 -17.13 -24.03
C ARG A 354 -12.64 -18.37 -24.00
N GLY A 355 -12.45 -19.27 -23.02
CA GLY A 355 -13.16 -20.54 -22.95
C GLY A 355 -12.75 -21.53 -24.04
N ASP A 356 -11.58 -21.33 -24.66
CA ASP A 356 -11.12 -22.15 -25.77
C ASP A 356 -10.49 -23.47 -25.28
N LYS A 357 -11.31 -24.52 -25.33
CA LYS A 357 -10.92 -25.88 -24.91
C LYS A 357 -9.79 -26.47 -25.75
N ALA A 358 -9.49 -25.94 -26.93
CA ALA A 358 -8.35 -26.37 -27.73
C ALA A 358 -7.00 -26.08 -27.05
N TYR A 359 -6.98 -25.19 -26.04
CA TYR A 359 -5.79 -24.88 -25.26
C TYR A 359 -5.61 -25.74 -24.01
N LEU A 360 -6.62 -26.51 -23.59
CA LEU A 360 -6.51 -27.42 -22.43
C LEU A 360 -5.41 -28.49 -22.57
N PRO A 361 -5.12 -29.06 -23.76
CA PRO A 361 -4.00 -29.98 -23.93
C PRO A 361 -2.64 -29.39 -23.57
N TYR A 362 -2.44 -28.07 -23.71
CA TYR A 362 -1.19 -27.41 -23.29
C TYR A 362 -1.06 -27.32 -21.77
N LEU A 363 -2.18 -27.45 -21.04
CA LEU A 363 -2.26 -27.47 -19.58
C LEU A 363 -2.34 -28.92 -19.05
N SER A 364 -1.65 -29.84 -19.72
CA SER A 364 -1.58 -31.25 -19.37
C SER A 364 -0.17 -31.63 -18.91
N ALA A 365 -0.06 -32.59 -18.00
CA ALA A 365 1.23 -33.05 -17.52
C ALA A 365 2.05 -33.68 -18.66
N SER A 366 1.41 -34.42 -19.54
CA SER A 366 2.03 -35.06 -20.72
C SER A 366 2.57 -34.06 -21.74
N TYR A 367 1.88 -32.94 -21.99
CA TYR A 367 2.43 -31.89 -22.85
C TYR A 367 3.68 -31.26 -22.23
N ASN A 368 3.64 -30.98 -20.92
CA ASN A 368 4.75 -30.36 -20.22
C ASN A 368 5.98 -31.28 -20.18
N GLU A 369 5.81 -32.58 -19.94
CA GLU A 369 6.91 -33.55 -20.02
C GLU A 369 7.52 -33.59 -21.44
N SER A 370 6.72 -33.40 -22.50
CA SER A 370 7.24 -33.33 -23.87
C SER A 370 8.13 -32.10 -24.16
N LEU A 371 8.06 -31.07 -23.32
CA LEU A 371 8.87 -29.85 -23.43
C LEU A 371 10.20 -29.92 -22.66
N LYS A 372 10.46 -31.03 -21.96
CA LYS A 372 11.70 -31.25 -21.22
C LYS A 372 12.91 -31.13 -22.14
N GLN A 373 13.92 -30.37 -21.69
CA GLN A 373 15.15 -30.15 -22.44
C GLN A 373 16.38 -30.16 -21.53
N PRO A 374 17.60 -30.35 -22.07
CA PRO A 374 18.82 -30.22 -21.28
C PRO A 374 18.88 -28.87 -20.56
N GLY A 375 19.09 -28.89 -19.25
CA GLY A 375 19.19 -27.69 -18.42
C GLY A 375 17.85 -27.16 -17.87
N LEU A 376 16.70 -27.67 -18.32
CA LEU A 376 15.40 -27.33 -17.75
C LEU A 376 14.40 -28.48 -17.91
N GLN A 377 14.00 -29.06 -16.78
CA GLN A 377 12.82 -29.90 -16.65
C GLN A 377 11.64 -29.03 -16.23
N VAL A 378 10.48 -29.30 -16.83
CA VAL A 378 9.23 -28.63 -16.49
C VAL A 378 8.21 -29.67 -16.09
N SER A 379 7.48 -29.41 -15.02
CA SER A 379 6.41 -30.30 -14.54
C SER A 379 5.17 -29.48 -14.29
N LEU A 380 4.01 -30.00 -14.69
CA LEU A 380 2.72 -29.38 -14.44
C LEU A 380 1.84 -30.41 -13.74
N ILE A 381 1.30 -30.05 -12.58
CA ILE A 381 0.37 -30.88 -11.81
C ILE A 381 -0.91 -30.12 -11.48
N ARG A 382 -1.99 -30.85 -11.21
CA ARG A 382 -3.30 -30.29 -10.83
C ARG A 382 -3.66 -30.54 -9.38
N SER A 383 -3.02 -31.51 -8.74
CA SER A 383 -3.23 -31.83 -7.34
C SER A 383 -1.92 -32.12 -6.63
N LEU A 384 -1.84 -31.70 -5.37
CA LEU A 384 -0.79 -32.09 -4.43
C LEU A 384 -1.37 -32.00 -3.03
N THR A 385 -1.07 -32.95 -2.17
CA THR A 385 -1.54 -32.98 -0.79
C THR A 385 -0.36 -33.04 0.19
N LEU A 386 -0.56 -32.50 1.39
CA LEU A 386 0.43 -32.62 2.46
C LEU A 386 0.72 -34.09 2.80
N ALA A 387 -0.31 -34.94 2.78
CA ALA A 387 -0.16 -36.38 3.06
C ALA A 387 0.75 -37.09 2.05
N GLN A 388 0.69 -36.73 0.77
CA GLN A 388 1.62 -37.24 -0.25
C GLN A 388 3.06 -36.82 0.09
N LEU A 389 3.29 -35.54 0.39
CA LEU A 389 4.61 -35.03 0.75
C LEU A 389 5.20 -35.68 2.00
N GLU A 390 4.40 -35.84 3.06
CA GLU A 390 4.83 -36.48 4.31
C GLU A 390 5.10 -37.97 4.13
N THR A 391 4.32 -38.64 3.28
CA THR A 391 4.55 -40.05 2.92
C THR A 391 5.88 -40.19 2.16
N ALA A 392 6.14 -39.32 1.18
CA ALA A 392 7.38 -39.30 0.41
C ALA A 392 8.60 -38.94 1.28
N TYR A 393 8.42 -38.04 2.25
CA TYR A 393 9.49 -37.63 3.18
C TYR A 393 9.74 -38.65 4.28
N GLY A 394 8.76 -39.50 4.60
CA GLY A 394 8.82 -40.50 5.67
C GLY A 394 8.75 -39.91 7.09
N LYS A 395 8.46 -38.61 7.21
CA LYS A 395 8.35 -37.84 8.46
C LYS A 395 7.32 -36.71 8.25
N PRO A 396 6.81 -36.09 9.35
CA PRO A 396 6.03 -34.86 9.23
C PRO A 396 6.81 -33.77 8.50
N SER A 397 6.09 -32.92 7.78
CA SER A 397 6.71 -31.78 7.12
C SER A 397 7.43 -30.89 8.14
N PRO A 398 8.68 -30.47 7.91
CA PRO A 398 9.35 -29.50 8.78
C PRO A 398 8.77 -28.08 8.60
N ILE A 399 7.99 -27.85 7.54
CA ILE A 399 7.37 -26.58 7.17
C ILE A 399 5.95 -26.84 6.61
N PRO A 400 5.04 -27.39 7.43
CA PRO A 400 3.69 -27.68 6.97
C PRO A 400 2.99 -26.38 6.53
N PRO A 401 2.02 -26.44 5.60
CA PRO A 401 1.07 -25.35 5.42
C PRO A 401 0.53 -24.95 6.80
N ASN A 402 0.52 -23.64 7.12
CA ASN A 402 0.10 -23.15 8.43
C ASN A 402 -1.22 -23.82 8.85
N PRO A 403 -1.39 -24.17 10.14
CA PRO A 403 -2.49 -25.02 10.57
C PRO A 403 -3.86 -24.44 10.15
N PRO A 404 -4.87 -25.30 9.88
CA PRO A 404 -6.26 -24.84 9.80
C PRO A 404 -6.64 -24.11 11.09
N PRO A 405 -7.63 -23.19 11.05
CA PRO A 405 -7.80 -22.14 12.05
C PRO A 405 -7.72 -22.72 13.45
N VAL A 406 -6.80 -22.17 14.25
CA VAL A 406 -6.86 -22.33 15.70
C VAL A 406 -8.29 -21.97 16.08
N ALA A 407 -9.00 -22.93 16.68
CA ALA A 407 -10.38 -22.77 17.12
C ALA A 407 -10.54 -21.37 17.69
N THR A 408 -11.45 -20.59 17.09
CA THR A 408 -11.80 -19.21 17.46
C THR A 408 -11.47 -18.95 18.91
N THR A 409 -10.24 -18.49 19.15
CA THR A 409 -9.90 -17.88 20.41
C THR A 409 -10.88 -16.72 20.50
N PRO A 410 -11.62 -16.55 21.60
CA PRO A 410 -12.56 -15.45 21.74
C PRO A 410 -11.84 -14.20 21.26
N GLN A 411 -12.41 -13.55 20.24
CA GLN A 411 -11.92 -12.31 19.67
C GLN A 411 -11.41 -11.48 20.85
N LEU A 412 -10.09 -11.32 20.94
CA LEU A 412 -9.50 -10.60 22.06
C LEU A 412 -10.26 -9.28 22.14
N PRO A 413 -10.83 -8.93 23.30
CA PRO A 413 -11.60 -7.71 23.42
C PRO A 413 -10.74 -6.56 22.90
N ALA A 414 -11.34 -5.67 22.09
CA ALA A 414 -10.71 -4.54 21.41
C ALA A 414 -9.32 -4.22 21.97
N GLN A 415 -8.27 -4.64 21.24
CA GLN A 415 -6.89 -4.50 21.70
C GLN A 415 -6.66 -3.06 22.17
N ASN A 416 -6.15 -2.94 23.38
CA ASN A 416 -5.68 -1.68 23.92
C ASN A 416 -4.52 -1.20 23.04
N ILE A 417 -4.54 0.06 22.61
CA ILE A 417 -3.54 0.62 21.68
C ILE A 417 -2.13 0.44 22.22
N LEU A 418 -1.97 0.51 23.54
CA LEU A 418 -0.68 0.29 24.17
C LEU A 418 -0.14 -1.13 23.94
N GLU A 419 -1.02 -2.14 23.97
CA GLU A 419 -0.65 -3.53 23.70
C GLU A 419 -0.26 -3.72 22.23
N GLU A 420 -0.95 -3.04 21.31
CA GLU A 420 -0.57 -3.03 19.89
C GLU A 420 0.83 -2.42 19.71
N VAL A 421 1.10 -1.25 20.31
CA VAL A 421 2.40 -0.58 20.24
C VAL A 421 3.51 -1.47 20.82
N ILE A 422 3.29 -2.09 21.98
CA ILE A 422 4.27 -3.01 22.60
C ILE A 422 4.52 -4.24 21.72
N ARG A 423 3.44 -4.83 21.17
CA ARG A 423 3.53 -6.06 20.36
C ARG A 423 4.20 -5.82 19.01
N THR A 424 3.90 -4.69 18.38
CA THR A 424 4.39 -4.37 17.03
C THR A 424 5.73 -3.64 17.05
N GLY A 425 6.07 -2.98 18.16
CA GLY A 425 7.23 -2.09 18.23
C GLY A 425 7.05 -0.81 17.42
N VAL A 426 5.81 -0.45 17.05
CA VAL A 426 5.53 0.68 16.15
C VAL A 426 4.52 1.64 16.75
N LEU A 427 4.82 2.94 16.61
CA LEU A 427 3.91 4.04 16.89
C LEU A 427 3.48 4.68 15.56
N LYS A 428 2.20 4.55 15.20
CA LYS A 428 1.58 5.16 14.01
C LYS A 428 0.91 6.48 14.41
N VAL A 429 1.40 7.58 13.89
CA VAL A 429 0.84 8.92 14.15
C VAL A 429 0.41 9.56 12.84
N ALA A 430 -0.62 10.39 12.88
CA ALA A 430 -0.96 11.25 11.75
C ALA A 430 -0.59 12.71 12.05
N ILE A 431 -0.08 13.45 11.06
CA ILE A 431 0.38 14.84 11.23
C ILE A 431 -0.12 15.70 10.06
N ARG A 432 -0.67 16.89 10.37
CA ARG A 432 -1.07 17.89 9.36
C ARG A 432 0.15 18.42 8.60
N ARG A 433 -0.03 18.80 7.33
CA ARG A 433 1.08 19.25 6.44
C ARG A 433 1.00 20.70 5.96
N ASP A 434 -0.02 21.43 6.39
CA ASP A 434 -0.34 22.78 5.92
C ASP A 434 -0.50 23.79 7.07
N ALA A 435 -0.16 23.37 8.29
CA ALA A 435 -0.50 24.07 9.52
C ALA A 435 0.76 24.52 10.28
N VAL A 436 1.42 25.56 9.77
CA VAL A 436 2.57 26.18 10.44
C VAL A 436 2.13 26.80 11.78
N PRO A 437 2.90 26.64 12.88
CA PRO A 437 4.16 25.90 13.02
C PRO A 437 3.98 24.45 13.55
N PHE A 438 2.76 23.90 13.54
CA PHE A 438 2.47 22.57 14.09
C PHE A 438 2.96 21.44 13.19
N GLY A 439 2.55 21.44 11.92
CA GLY A 439 2.95 20.44 10.95
C GLY A 439 2.85 21.02 9.55
N TYR A 440 3.97 21.14 8.85
CA TYR A 440 4.05 21.79 7.55
C TYR A 440 5.22 21.27 6.71
N LEU A 441 5.13 21.45 5.39
CA LEU A 441 6.24 21.19 4.48
C LEU A 441 7.14 22.43 4.36
N ASP A 442 8.45 22.24 4.53
CA ASP A 442 9.46 23.27 4.28
C ASP A 442 9.75 23.48 2.77
N GLU A 443 10.75 24.31 2.44
CA GLU A 443 11.12 24.62 1.05
C GLU A 443 11.63 23.37 0.32
N GLU A 444 12.23 22.42 1.04
CA GLU A 444 12.72 21.13 0.58
C GLU A 444 11.66 20.02 0.58
N GLN A 445 10.38 20.36 0.81
CA GLN A 445 9.24 19.43 0.89
C GLN A 445 9.38 18.39 2.02
N GLN A 446 10.15 18.70 3.06
CA GLN A 446 10.26 17.86 4.25
C GLN A 446 9.23 18.26 5.30
N LEU A 447 8.66 17.27 5.98
CA LEU A 447 7.70 17.51 7.05
C LEU A 447 8.41 18.02 8.30
N GLN A 448 8.06 19.23 8.72
CA GLN A 448 8.59 19.91 9.91
C GLN A 448 7.45 20.35 10.83
N GLY A 449 7.79 20.73 12.05
CA GLY A 449 6.89 21.44 12.96
C GLY A 449 6.89 20.88 14.39
N TYR A 450 6.18 21.57 15.27
CA TYR A 450 6.02 21.15 16.65
C TYR A 450 5.50 19.71 16.78
N CYS A 451 4.55 19.29 15.94
CA CYS A 451 3.98 17.94 15.98
C CYS A 451 4.96 16.86 15.55
N THR A 452 5.91 17.13 14.66
CA THR A 452 6.91 16.11 14.27
C THR A 452 7.82 15.81 15.44
N GLU A 453 8.35 16.86 16.07
CA GLU A 453 9.22 16.72 17.24
C GLU A 453 8.47 16.22 18.47
N LEU A 454 7.22 16.64 18.66
CA LEU A 454 6.39 16.15 19.76
C LEU A 454 6.15 14.65 19.65
N MET A 455 5.91 14.13 18.44
CA MET A 455 5.69 12.69 18.23
C MET A 455 6.97 11.87 18.34
N ASP A 456 8.11 12.43 17.94
CA ASP A 456 9.42 11.81 18.18
C ASP A 456 9.73 11.74 19.70
N GLY A 457 9.47 12.82 20.43
CA GLY A 457 9.55 12.83 21.90
C GLY A 457 8.57 11.86 22.55
N PHE A 458 7.37 11.67 21.97
CA PHE A 458 6.40 10.70 22.49
C PHE A 458 6.86 9.25 22.29
N LYS A 459 7.46 8.95 21.13
CA LYS A 459 8.09 7.66 20.84
C LYS A 459 9.19 7.34 21.86
N ASP A 460 10.05 8.32 22.16
CA ASP A 460 11.10 8.17 23.17
C ASP A 460 10.52 7.97 24.58
N TYR A 461 9.53 8.78 24.94
CA TYR A 461 8.81 8.69 26.21
C TYR A 461 8.18 7.30 26.41
N LEU A 462 7.52 6.76 25.39
CA LEU A 462 6.93 5.42 25.45
C LEU A 462 8.00 4.34 25.58
N THR A 463 9.07 4.41 24.78
CA THR A 463 10.18 3.46 24.83
C THR A 463 10.75 3.36 26.24
N GLN A 464 11.00 4.51 26.88
CA GLN A 464 11.54 4.58 28.24
C GLN A 464 10.52 4.14 29.29
N THR A 465 9.28 4.63 29.22
CA THR A 465 8.24 4.35 30.22
C THR A 465 7.82 2.88 30.22
N LEU A 466 7.86 2.23 29.06
CA LEU A 466 7.50 0.82 28.89
C LEU A 466 8.69 -0.13 29.06
N GLY A 467 9.92 0.39 29.21
CA GLY A 467 11.13 -0.42 29.36
C GLY A 467 11.40 -1.32 28.15
N LEU A 468 11.08 -0.84 26.95
CA LEU A 468 11.24 -1.64 25.73
C LEU A 468 12.72 -1.86 25.42
N PRO A 469 13.13 -3.09 25.01
CA PRO A 469 14.53 -3.41 24.74
C PRO A 469 15.04 -2.78 23.43
N VAL A 470 14.12 -2.31 22.58
CA VAL A 470 14.39 -1.66 21.30
C VAL A 470 13.49 -0.43 21.22
N GLU A 471 14.00 0.64 20.62
CA GLU A 471 13.26 1.87 20.35
C GLU A 471 12.08 1.60 19.40
N LEU A 472 10.95 2.25 19.64
CA LEU A 472 9.78 2.15 18.76
C LEU A 472 10.08 2.76 17.39
N GLU A 473 9.64 2.11 16.29
CA GLU A 473 9.62 2.72 14.96
C GLU A 473 8.42 3.69 14.88
N LEU A 474 8.68 4.96 14.53
CA LEU A 474 7.64 5.97 14.32
C LEU A 474 7.21 5.98 12.85
N ILE A 475 5.94 5.68 12.58
CA ILE A 475 5.35 5.78 11.24
C ILE A 475 4.43 7.00 11.20
N VAL A 476 4.75 7.95 10.32
CA VAL A 476 3.98 9.19 10.16
C VAL A 476 3.08 9.13 8.92
N PHE A 477 1.78 9.31 9.13
CA PHE A 477 0.76 9.46 8.09
C PHE A 477 0.42 10.93 7.87
N PRO A 478 0.35 11.42 6.63
CA PRO A 478 -0.11 12.78 6.37
C PRO A 478 -1.62 12.89 6.65
N SER A 479 -2.02 13.87 7.44
CA SER A 479 -3.43 14.21 7.65
C SER A 479 -3.80 15.53 6.99
N THR A 480 -5.09 15.69 6.70
CA THR A 480 -5.70 16.92 6.22
C THR A 480 -6.82 17.34 7.17
N ILE A 481 -7.40 18.52 6.95
CA ILE A 481 -8.60 18.92 7.70
C ILE A 481 -9.73 17.88 7.52
N ASP A 482 -9.85 17.24 6.37
CA ASP A 482 -10.94 16.30 6.10
C ASP A 482 -10.63 14.86 6.58
N THR A 483 -9.36 14.43 6.56
CA THR A 483 -8.99 13.04 6.84
C THR A 483 -8.55 12.76 8.29
N ARG A 484 -8.15 13.79 9.05
CA ARG A 484 -7.51 13.64 10.38
C ARG A 484 -8.25 12.73 11.35
N TYR A 485 -9.56 12.90 11.49
CA TYR A 485 -10.37 12.08 12.40
C TYR A 485 -10.69 10.71 11.81
N GLN A 486 -10.76 10.57 10.49
CA GLN A 486 -10.99 9.28 9.86
C GLN A 486 -9.79 8.37 10.08
N LEU A 487 -8.55 8.87 9.95
CA LEU A 487 -7.32 8.12 10.21
C LEU A 487 -7.25 7.58 11.64
N VAL A 488 -7.74 8.32 12.63
CA VAL A 488 -7.80 7.90 14.03
C VAL A 488 -8.96 6.91 14.27
N ARG A 489 -10.14 7.15 13.69
CA ARG A 489 -11.29 6.24 13.82
C ARG A 489 -11.05 4.87 13.20
N SER A 490 -10.37 4.83 12.05
CA SER A 490 -10.00 3.59 11.37
C SER A 490 -8.80 2.90 12.00
N GLN A 491 -8.20 3.47 13.04
CA GLN A 491 -6.95 2.99 13.66
C GLN A 491 -5.78 2.90 12.67
N THR A 492 -5.84 3.68 11.57
CA THR A 492 -4.72 3.88 10.66
C THR A 492 -3.59 4.61 11.35
N ALA A 493 -3.93 5.61 12.17
CA ALA A 493 -3.05 6.22 13.15
C ALA A 493 -3.66 6.07 14.54
N GLN A 494 -2.82 5.90 15.56
CA GLN A 494 -3.26 5.75 16.95
C GLN A 494 -3.51 7.09 17.63
N LEU A 495 -2.99 8.17 17.05
CA LEU A 495 -3.35 9.54 17.34
C LEU A 495 -3.09 10.40 16.11
N GLU A 496 -3.69 11.59 16.10
CA GLU A 496 -3.33 12.64 15.15
C GLU A 496 -2.90 13.92 15.88
N CYS A 497 -1.79 14.50 15.43
CA CYS A 497 -1.23 15.75 15.92
C CYS A 497 -1.37 16.85 14.87
N GLY A 498 -2.02 17.93 15.25
CA GLY A 498 -2.26 19.11 14.43
C GLY A 498 -3.07 20.15 15.20
N PRO A 499 -3.46 21.27 14.55
CA PRO A 499 -4.32 22.30 15.14
C PRO A 499 -5.76 21.79 15.31
N ASN A 500 -5.98 20.91 16.27
CA ASN A 500 -7.27 20.30 16.55
C ASN A 500 -7.94 20.97 17.74
N THR A 501 -8.92 21.83 17.47
CA THR A 501 -9.80 22.36 18.51
C THR A 501 -10.47 21.21 19.29
N ILE A 502 -10.25 21.20 20.61
CA ILE A 502 -10.89 20.26 21.53
C ILE A 502 -12.39 20.51 21.55
N GLN A 503 -13.15 19.47 21.20
CA GLN A 503 -14.61 19.53 21.12
C GLN A 503 -15.25 18.29 21.76
N ARG A 504 -16.46 18.44 22.32
CA ARG A 504 -17.15 17.36 23.05
C ARG A 504 -18.01 16.44 22.17
N ASN A 505 -18.35 16.86 20.94
CA ASN A 505 -19.30 16.18 20.07
C ASN A 505 -18.64 15.68 18.77
N ASN A 506 -17.68 14.76 18.90
CA ASN A 506 -17.01 14.14 17.76
C ASN A 506 -17.07 12.60 17.86
N PRO A 507 -18.06 11.93 17.25
CA PRO A 507 -18.25 10.49 17.41
C PRO A 507 -16.96 9.71 17.13
N GLY A 508 -16.56 8.83 18.05
CA GLY A 508 -15.34 8.00 17.93
C GLY A 508 -14.02 8.72 18.24
N ILE A 509 -14.04 10.03 18.52
CA ILE A 509 -12.83 10.83 18.82
C ILE A 509 -12.96 11.45 20.21
N THR A 510 -11.87 11.39 20.97
CA THR A 510 -11.61 12.18 22.16
C THR A 510 -10.31 12.97 21.95
N PHE A 511 -9.97 13.86 22.88
CA PHE A 511 -8.73 14.62 22.80
C PHE A 511 -7.84 14.40 24.02
N SER A 512 -6.54 14.59 23.84
CA SER A 512 -5.61 14.79 24.95
C SER A 512 -5.95 16.04 25.75
N GLU A 513 -5.20 16.29 26.82
CA GLU A 513 -5.10 17.63 27.40
C GLU A 513 -4.53 18.62 26.39
N SER A 514 -4.85 19.90 26.61
CA SER A 514 -4.50 20.98 25.69
C SER A 514 -3.01 21.24 25.73
N PHE A 515 -2.37 21.29 24.55
CA PHE A 515 -0.96 21.68 24.41
C PHE A 515 -0.80 23.10 23.84
N PHE A 516 -1.85 23.70 23.29
CA PHE A 516 -1.78 25.06 22.76
C PHE A 516 -3.13 25.78 22.86
N ILE A 517 -3.13 27.11 22.89
CA ILE A 517 -4.35 27.94 22.86
C ILE A 517 -4.24 29.03 21.80
N THR A 518 -5.33 29.24 21.07
CA THR A 518 -5.48 30.29 20.06
C THR A 518 -6.96 30.64 19.88
N GLY A 519 -7.30 31.29 18.78
CA GLY A 519 -8.68 31.45 18.34
C GLY A 519 -8.80 32.20 17.02
N ALA A 520 -10.03 32.24 16.52
CA ALA A 520 -10.41 32.84 15.26
C ALA A 520 -10.16 34.35 15.25
N GLN A 521 -9.40 34.82 14.26
CA GLN A 521 -9.16 36.22 13.95
C GLN A 521 -9.28 36.42 12.44
N PHE A 522 -9.39 37.68 12.01
CA PHE A 522 -9.35 38.05 10.61
C PHE A 522 -7.95 38.56 10.26
N LEU A 523 -7.21 37.80 9.45
CA LEU A 523 -6.00 38.31 8.81
C LEU A 523 -6.40 39.28 7.70
N THR A 524 -5.86 40.50 7.72
CA THR A 524 -6.07 41.52 6.70
C THR A 524 -4.78 42.33 6.49
N LYS A 525 -4.67 43.05 5.38
CA LYS A 525 -3.66 44.12 5.22
C LYS A 525 -4.00 45.28 6.17
N ILE A 526 -2.98 45.95 6.72
CA ILE A 526 -3.16 47.10 7.64
C ILE A 526 -4.02 48.20 7.01
N VAL A 527 -3.83 48.46 5.71
CA VAL A 527 -4.60 49.48 4.99
C VAL A 527 -6.12 49.19 4.95
N ASN A 528 -6.52 47.94 5.19
CA ASN A 528 -7.90 47.49 5.17
C ASN A 528 -8.46 47.24 6.59
N GLU A 529 -7.68 47.48 7.65
CA GLU A 529 -8.09 47.23 9.04
C GLU A 529 -9.42 47.91 9.38
N SER A 530 -9.59 49.18 9.00
CA SER A 530 -10.81 49.94 9.27
C SER A 530 -12.05 49.42 8.53
N ASN A 531 -11.89 48.54 7.53
CA ASN A 531 -13.00 47.96 6.79
C ASN A 531 -13.65 46.78 7.53
N ILE A 532 -12.96 46.21 8.52
CA ILE A 532 -13.41 45.04 9.27
C ILE A 532 -14.21 45.50 10.51
N ASP A 533 -15.47 45.90 10.30
CA ASP A 533 -16.39 46.24 11.40
C ASP A 533 -17.05 44.99 11.99
N LEU A 534 -16.56 44.55 13.14
CA LEU A 534 -17.05 43.38 13.88
C LEU A 534 -18.46 43.55 14.46
N ASN A 535 -19.00 44.78 14.51
CA ASN A 535 -20.40 45.02 14.89
C ASN A 535 -21.37 44.90 13.70
N SER A 536 -20.84 44.83 12.48
CA SER A 536 -21.61 44.66 11.26
C SER A 536 -21.89 43.18 10.96
N ASN A 537 -22.65 42.93 9.88
CA ASN A 537 -22.86 41.58 9.36
C ASN A 537 -21.75 41.11 8.40
N LEU A 538 -20.68 41.92 8.20
CA LEU A 538 -19.58 41.67 7.26
C LEU A 538 -20.05 41.38 5.82
N THR A 539 -21.15 42.00 5.38
CA THR A 539 -21.69 41.83 4.01
C THR A 539 -20.81 42.50 2.96
N ASP A 540 -20.13 43.59 3.35
CA ASP A 540 -19.30 44.41 2.47
C ASP A 540 -17.82 44.00 2.49
N VAL A 541 -17.50 42.91 3.21
CA VAL A 541 -16.15 42.35 3.35
C VAL A 541 -16.14 40.93 2.78
N THR A 542 -15.40 40.70 1.70
CA THR A 542 -15.17 39.36 1.17
C THR A 542 -14.22 38.63 2.11
N THR A 543 -14.79 37.67 2.83
CA THR A 543 -14.14 36.94 3.90
C THR A 543 -13.80 35.53 3.46
N GLY A 544 -12.52 35.21 3.36
CA GLY A 544 -12.03 33.84 3.19
C GLY A 544 -12.20 33.00 4.46
N VAL A 545 -12.54 31.71 4.32
CA VAL A 545 -12.55 30.75 5.43
C VAL A 545 -12.32 29.32 4.94
N ILE A 546 -11.70 28.47 5.75
CA ILE A 546 -11.46 27.07 5.43
C ILE A 546 -12.73 26.24 5.70
N ARG A 547 -13.13 25.38 4.76
CA ARG A 547 -14.26 24.47 4.95
C ARG A 547 -13.99 23.42 6.02
N ASN A 548 -15.06 23.01 6.72
CA ASN A 548 -15.03 22.01 7.78
C ASN A 548 -14.12 22.37 8.97
N SER A 549 -13.91 23.68 9.18
CA SER A 549 -13.14 24.23 10.31
C SER A 549 -14.05 24.71 11.45
N SER A 550 -13.51 24.83 12.66
CA SER A 550 -14.15 25.52 13.79
C SER A 550 -14.48 26.97 13.43
N THR A 551 -13.57 27.65 12.72
CA THR A 551 -13.76 29.04 12.26
C THR A 551 -14.96 29.18 11.31
N GLU A 552 -15.21 28.22 10.40
CA GLU A 552 -16.42 28.22 9.57
C GLU A 552 -17.69 28.13 10.43
N GLN A 553 -17.67 27.29 11.48
CA GLN A 553 -18.80 27.17 12.39
C GLN A 553 -19.03 28.47 13.16
N PHE A 554 -17.96 29.11 13.65
CA PHE A 554 -18.01 30.42 14.28
C PHE A 554 -18.61 31.47 13.32
N LEU A 555 -18.09 31.61 12.10
CA LEU A 555 -18.63 32.56 11.13
C LEU A 555 -20.09 32.27 10.76
N LYS A 556 -20.50 31.00 10.73
CA LYS A 556 -21.89 30.63 10.47
C LYS A 556 -22.82 31.08 11.60
N GLN A 557 -22.35 31.05 12.85
CA GLN A 557 -23.12 31.45 14.03
C GLN A 557 -23.14 32.97 14.22
N GLN A 558 -21.97 33.60 14.16
CA GLN A 558 -21.80 35.01 14.49
C GLN A 558 -22.07 35.94 13.30
N TYR A 559 -21.67 35.55 12.08
CA TYR A 559 -21.79 36.36 10.87
C TYR A 559 -22.47 35.57 9.74
N PRO A 560 -23.75 35.17 9.92
CA PRO A 560 -24.44 34.30 8.96
C PRO A 560 -24.56 34.92 7.56
N GLN A 561 -24.58 36.26 7.45
CA GLN A 561 -24.74 37.01 6.20
C GLN A 561 -23.41 37.46 5.57
N ALA A 562 -22.26 37.15 6.18
CA ALA A 562 -20.96 37.57 5.63
C ALA A 562 -20.74 37.00 4.22
N ASN A 563 -20.10 37.79 3.35
CA ASN A 563 -19.71 37.36 2.01
C ASN A 563 -18.51 36.39 2.12
N LYS A 564 -18.72 35.09 1.94
CA LYS A 564 -17.72 34.04 2.24
C LYS A 564 -17.09 33.43 0.98
N VAL A 565 -15.77 33.37 0.95
CA VAL A 565 -14.97 32.58 0.00
C VAL A 565 -14.40 31.37 0.72
N PHE A 566 -14.50 30.20 0.11
CA PHE A 566 -14.17 28.94 0.77
C PHE A 566 -12.88 28.31 0.24
N PHE A 567 -11.95 28.00 1.14
CA PHE A 567 -10.71 27.28 0.84
C PHE A 567 -10.80 25.82 1.30
N ARG A 568 -10.11 24.92 0.59
CA ARG A 568 -10.12 23.45 0.78
C ARG A 568 -8.76 22.83 0.46
N GLY A 569 -8.55 21.61 0.93
CA GLY A 569 -7.39 20.77 0.59
C GLY A 569 -6.12 21.13 1.37
N ASP A 570 -5.03 20.43 1.02
CA ASP A 570 -3.74 20.41 1.72
C ASP A 570 -2.95 21.74 1.63
N ASN A 571 -3.51 22.79 1.04
CA ASN A 571 -2.91 24.12 0.93
C ASN A 571 -3.92 25.23 1.30
N ALA A 572 -4.98 24.89 2.05
CA ALA A 572 -6.08 25.83 2.30
C ALA A 572 -5.63 27.09 3.03
N ILE A 573 -4.72 26.95 4.02
CA ILE A 573 -4.16 28.08 4.78
C ILE A 573 -3.33 28.99 3.86
N THR A 574 -2.39 28.39 3.11
CA THR A 574 -1.57 29.07 2.09
C THR A 574 -2.43 29.83 1.08
N SER A 575 -3.50 29.20 0.58
CA SER A 575 -4.39 29.81 -0.41
C SER A 575 -5.14 31.01 0.17
N GLY A 576 -5.58 30.92 1.43
CA GLY A 576 -6.24 32.02 2.12
C GLY A 576 -5.33 33.22 2.34
N VAL A 577 -4.11 32.99 2.80
CA VAL A 577 -3.10 34.06 2.96
C VAL A 577 -2.74 34.68 1.62
N ASN A 578 -2.52 33.87 0.58
CA ASN A 578 -2.25 34.37 -0.77
C ASN A 578 -3.41 35.20 -1.33
N ALA A 579 -4.65 34.84 -1.02
CA ALA A 579 -5.82 35.59 -1.48
C ALA A 579 -5.90 36.97 -0.82
N VAL A 580 -5.52 37.10 0.47
CA VAL A 580 -5.37 38.42 1.12
C VAL A 580 -4.24 39.21 0.47
N GLU A 581 -3.09 38.56 0.26
CA GLU A 581 -1.91 39.24 -0.31
C GLU A 581 -2.16 39.77 -1.73
N ASN A 582 -2.91 39.02 -2.53
CA ASN A 582 -3.24 39.39 -3.91
C ASN A 582 -4.53 40.24 -4.03
N ASP A 583 -5.05 40.77 -2.93
CA ASP A 583 -6.27 41.59 -2.89
C ASP A 583 -7.51 40.90 -3.51
N GLN A 584 -7.57 39.57 -3.42
CA GLN A 584 -8.70 38.76 -3.91
C GLN A 584 -9.82 38.62 -2.86
N ILE A 585 -9.46 38.74 -1.59
CA ILE A 585 -10.37 38.83 -0.44
C ILE A 585 -9.85 39.92 0.49
N GLU A 586 -10.76 40.63 1.17
CA GLU A 586 -10.37 41.67 2.12
C GLU A 586 -9.90 41.10 3.47
N ALA A 587 -10.41 39.93 3.86
CA ALA A 587 -10.03 39.28 5.12
C ALA A 587 -10.00 37.76 5.01
N PHE A 588 -9.09 37.11 5.73
CA PHE A 588 -9.06 35.66 5.89
C PHE A 588 -9.30 35.28 7.35
N ALA A 589 -10.44 34.64 7.63
CA ALA A 589 -10.82 34.17 8.94
C ALA A 589 -10.22 32.79 9.20
N ASN A 590 -9.32 32.70 10.18
CA ASN A 590 -8.71 31.46 10.64
C ASN A 590 -8.11 31.69 12.05
N ASP A 591 -7.56 30.64 12.65
CA ASP A 591 -6.87 30.78 13.93
C ASP A 591 -5.59 31.60 13.73
N GLY A 592 -5.44 32.67 14.52
CA GLY A 592 -4.43 33.70 14.26
C GLY A 592 -2.99 33.16 14.22
N VAL A 593 -2.69 32.15 15.04
CA VAL A 593 -1.38 31.46 15.03
C VAL A 593 -1.06 30.83 13.68
N LEU A 594 -2.07 30.26 12.99
CA LEU A 594 -1.88 29.58 11.71
C LEU A 594 -1.65 30.60 10.59
N THR A 595 -2.33 31.75 10.65
CA THR A 595 -2.12 32.83 9.69
C THR A 595 -0.76 33.52 9.87
N ILE A 596 -0.35 33.79 11.12
CA ILE A 596 0.98 34.34 11.42
C ILE A 596 2.07 33.36 10.99
N GLY A 597 1.93 32.08 11.35
CA GLY A 597 2.88 31.04 10.96
C GLY A 597 3.04 30.95 9.44
N GLU A 598 1.95 31.06 8.70
CA GLU A 598 1.99 31.02 7.24
C GLU A 598 2.65 32.26 6.62
N LEU A 599 2.42 33.47 7.15
CA LEU A 599 3.16 34.67 6.73
C LEU A 599 4.67 34.50 6.93
N PHE A 600 5.09 33.96 8.08
CA PHE A 600 6.50 33.66 8.36
C PHE A 600 7.07 32.65 7.36
N ARG A 601 6.37 31.54 7.11
CA ARG A 601 6.81 30.51 6.16
C ARG A 601 6.99 31.07 4.75
N GLN A 602 6.07 31.92 4.31
CA GLN A 602 6.12 32.57 3.00
C GLN A 602 7.11 33.74 2.92
N LYS A 603 7.75 34.12 4.04
CA LYS A 603 8.65 35.28 4.14
C LYS A 603 7.96 36.60 3.73
N LEU A 604 6.67 36.72 4.03
CA LEU A 604 5.90 37.94 3.78
C LEU A 604 6.20 39.02 4.86
N PRO A 605 6.28 40.32 4.52
CA PRO A 605 6.58 41.37 5.48
C PRO A 605 5.43 41.55 6.48
N LEU A 606 5.64 41.15 7.74
CA LEU A 606 4.60 41.16 8.78
C LEU A 606 4.02 42.55 9.04
N GLU A 607 4.82 43.60 8.83
CA GLU A 607 4.41 45.00 8.97
C GLU A 607 3.31 45.43 7.98
N ASN A 608 2.97 44.61 6.99
CA ASN A 608 1.89 44.88 6.06
C ASN A 608 0.53 44.31 6.50
N TYR A 609 0.52 43.42 7.49
CA TYR A 609 -0.67 42.70 7.91
C TYR A 609 -1.01 42.94 9.38
N THR A 610 -2.27 42.73 9.71
CA THR A 610 -2.77 42.77 11.08
C THR A 610 -3.85 41.71 11.27
N LEU A 611 -4.05 41.32 12.53
CA LEU A 611 -5.15 40.46 12.95
C LEU A 611 -6.24 41.34 13.58
N VAL A 612 -7.48 41.17 13.11
CA VAL A 612 -8.63 41.90 13.64
C VAL A 612 -9.62 40.92 14.29
N PRO A 613 -10.07 41.17 15.54
CA PRO A 613 -9.49 42.11 16.49
C PRO A 613 -8.12 41.61 16.98
N GLU A 614 -7.42 42.44 17.76
CA GLU A 614 -6.16 42.06 18.43
C GLU A 614 -6.34 40.80 19.30
N ASP A 615 -7.44 40.75 20.05
CA ASP A 615 -7.87 39.58 20.81
C ASP A 615 -8.60 38.55 19.92
N PRO A 616 -8.44 37.25 20.14
CA PRO A 616 -9.14 36.23 19.37
C PRO A 616 -10.65 36.25 19.66
N LEU A 617 -11.48 36.00 18.63
CA LEU A 617 -12.94 35.99 18.75
C LEU A 617 -13.47 34.71 19.41
N THR A 618 -12.68 33.63 19.37
CA THR A 618 -12.98 32.33 19.99
C THR A 618 -11.86 31.90 20.92
N CYS A 619 -12.12 30.86 21.71
CA CYS A 619 -11.13 30.22 22.57
C CYS A 619 -10.94 28.78 22.14
N ASP A 620 -9.94 28.57 21.30
CA ASP A 620 -9.64 27.28 20.68
C ASP A 620 -8.42 26.66 21.38
N PHE A 621 -8.69 25.62 22.15
CA PHE A 621 -7.69 24.79 22.81
C PHE A 621 -7.31 23.64 21.88
N TYR A 622 -6.03 23.48 21.55
CA TYR A 622 -5.56 22.39 20.71
C TYR A 622 -5.12 21.19 21.53
N GLY A 623 -5.59 20.00 21.14
CA GLY A 623 -5.19 18.72 21.72
C GLY A 623 -4.94 17.66 20.65
N LEU A 624 -4.23 16.60 21.00
CA LEU A 624 -4.04 15.44 20.13
C LEU A 624 -5.39 14.74 19.94
N ALA A 625 -5.74 14.40 18.70
CA ALA A 625 -6.96 13.66 18.42
C ALA A 625 -6.71 12.16 18.68
N LEU A 626 -7.53 11.56 19.52
CA LEU A 626 -7.39 10.20 20.03
C LEU A 626 -8.67 9.40 19.80
N PRO A 627 -8.62 8.06 19.70
CA PRO A 627 -9.81 7.25 19.65
C PRO A 627 -10.54 7.29 21.01
N SER A 628 -11.85 7.49 20.99
CA SER A 628 -12.65 7.61 22.23
C SER A 628 -12.80 6.29 23.01
N GLY A 629 -12.46 5.16 22.38
CA GLY A 629 -12.61 3.82 22.95
C GLY A 629 -11.50 3.38 23.92
N ASP A 630 -10.41 4.16 24.04
CA ASP A 630 -9.24 3.75 24.83
C ASP A 630 -8.83 4.81 25.88
N PRO A 631 -9.39 4.74 27.10
CA PRO A 631 -9.06 5.67 28.17
C PRO A 631 -7.65 5.46 28.75
N GLN A 632 -7.02 4.29 28.56
CA GLN A 632 -5.65 4.05 29.02
C GLN A 632 -4.66 4.74 28.09
N TRP A 633 -4.86 4.61 26.78
CA TRP A 633 -4.09 5.33 25.78
C TRP A 633 -4.14 6.83 26.03
N ARG A 634 -5.35 7.38 26.24
CA ARG A 634 -5.51 8.80 26.59
C ARG A 634 -4.74 9.21 27.85
N ARG A 635 -4.72 8.38 28.90
CA ARG A 635 -3.96 8.67 30.11
C ARG A 635 -2.46 8.77 29.85
N ILE A 636 -1.90 7.83 29.08
CA ILE A 636 -0.47 7.81 28.75
C ILE A 636 -0.11 9.01 27.87
N VAL A 637 -0.93 9.32 26.87
CA VAL A 637 -0.76 10.52 26.05
C VAL A 637 -0.79 11.79 26.93
N ASN A 638 -1.71 11.90 27.89
CA ASN A 638 -1.74 13.03 28.81
C ASN A 638 -0.53 13.07 29.76
N SER A 639 -0.03 11.91 30.21
CA SER A 639 1.20 11.86 31.00
C SER A 639 2.41 12.37 30.22
N PHE A 640 2.47 12.10 28.91
CA PHE A 640 3.48 12.66 28.04
C PHE A 640 3.29 14.16 27.79
N VAL A 641 2.08 14.60 27.46
CA VAL A 641 1.78 16.03 27.21
C VAL A 641 2.15 16.91 28.43
N ASN A 642 2.05 16.37 29.64
CA ASN A 642 2.44 17.04 30.89
C ASN A 642 3.89 16.76 31.35
N SER A 643 4.71 16.13 30.52
CA SER A 643 6.09 15.79 30.87
C SER A 643 7.05 16.94 30.59
N ASN A 644 8.20 16.95 31.28
CA ASN A 644 9.28 17.91 31.04
C ASN A 644 9.79 17.85 29.59
N GLU A 645 9.72 16.69 28.94
CA GLU A 645 10.12 16.51 27.54
C GLU A 645 9.19 17.29 26.60
N ALA A 646 7.88 17.12 26.77
CA ALA A 646 6.88 17.87 26.01
C ALA A 646 6.97 19.39 26.29
N GLU A 647 7.23 19.79 27.54
CA GLU A 647 7.45 21.18 27.93
C GLU A 647 8.71 21.78 27.26
N TYR A 648 9.80 21.01 27.17
CA TYR A 648 11.03 21.42 26.49
C TYR A 648 10.80 21.65 25.00
N ILE A 649 10.15 20.69 24.32
CA ILE A 649 9.81 20.79 22.89
C ILE A 649 8.89 22.00 22.67
N TRP A 650 7.86 22.15 23.51
CA TRP A 650 6.94 23.29 23.44
C TRP A 650 7.67 24.62 23.58
N THR A 651 8.57 24.75 24.56
CA THR A 651 9.33 25.98 24.80
C THR A 651 10.20 26.35 23.61
N ARG A 652 10.83 25.36 22.96
CA ARG A 652 11.63 25.60 21.75
C ARG A 652 10.79 26.15 20.60
N TRP A 653 9.58 25.62 20.39
CA TRP A 653 8.71 26.03 19.28
C TRP A 653 7.90 27.30 19.54
N PHE A 654 7.61 27.62 20.80
CA PHE A 654 6.65 28.68 21.11
C PHE A 654 7.19 29.78 22.01
N SER A 655 8.47 29.74 22.41
CA SER A 655 9.11 30.83 23.17
C SER A 655 9.04 32.19 22.45
N TYR A 656 9.14 32.21 21.12
CA TYR A 656 8.96 33.45 20.34
C TYR A 656 7.50 33.88 20.22
N ALA A 657 6.56 32.94 20.32
CA ALA A 657 5.11 33.17 20.29
C ALA A 657 4.49 33.36 21.69
N PHE A 658 5.32 33.32 22.74
CA PHE A 658 4.91 33.36 24.14
C PHE A 658 4.09 34.61 24.51
N PRO A 659 4.39 35.82 24.00
CA PRO A 659 3.52 36.97 24.22
C PRO A 659 2.12 36.79 23.59
N TYR A 660 2.04 36.22 22.38
CA TYR A 660 0.78 35.98 21.68
C TYR A 660 -0.07 34.91 22.38
N SER A 661 0.53 33.80 22.82
CA SER A 661 -0.20 32.75 23.55
C SER A 661 -0.64 33.17 24.95
N LEU A 662 0.14 33.99 25.65
CA LEU A 662 -0.25 34.56 26.96
C LEU A 662 -1.41 35.55 26.85
N VAL A 663 -1.40 36.44 25.84
CA VAL A 663 -2.52 37.38 25.60
C VAL A 663 -3.80 36.62 25.26
N ASN A 664 -3.71 35.61 24.39
CA ASN A 664 -4.86 34.76 24.08
C ASN A 664 -5.39 34.01 25.31
N LEU A 665 -4.51 33.49 26.16
CA LEU A 665 -4.90 32.80 27.39
C LEU A 665 -5.57 33.75 28.38
N ASP A 666 -5.03 34.95 28.58
CA ASP A 666 -5.62 35.97 29.45
C ASP A 666 -6.99 36.43 28.93
N SER A 667 -7.10 36.72 27.63
CA SER A 667 -8.38 37.06 26.99
C SER A 667 -9.42 35.95 27.14
N CYS A 668 -9.01 34.68 26.99
CA CYS A 668 -9.90 33.54 27.11
C CYS A 668 -10.33 33.19 28.53
N LEU A 669 -9.46 33.38 29.52
CA LEU A 669 -9.79 33.12 30.93
C LEU A 669 -10.67 34.22 31.55
N ASN A 670 -10.65 35.42 30.98
CA ASN A 670 -11.40 36.59 31.49
C ASN A 670 -12.71 36.89 30.73
N ARG A 671 -13.16 35.99 29.85
CA ARG A 671 -14.40 36.11 29.05
C ARG A 671 -15.63 35.47 29.68
#